data_AF-A0A1Z1FGR6-F1
#
_entry.id   AF-A0A1Z1FGR6-F1
#
_cell.length_a   1.000
_cell.length_b   1.000
_cell.length_c   1.000
_cell.angle_alpha   90.00
_cell.angle_beta   90.00
_cell.angle_gamma   90.00
#
_symmetry.space_group_name_H-M   'P 1'
#
loop_
_entity.id
_entity.type
_entity.pdbx_description
1 polymer ?
#
loop_
_entity_poly.entity_id
_entity_poly.type
_entity_poly.pdbx_seq_one_letter_code
_entity_poly.pdbx_strand_id
1 'polypeptide(L)'
;MKTRISALAALALSASALPAIAAEVERLDHGVIVTPDSGPAEQLRVLVYGDGRFRVSAVPDEGFDLPESLMVTEQPDGDFTLTESGGMVTIATPTATAEVRLADGHVRFLDSAGTVLLDEAGRGAFRPVTIEGEDFVAISQQFNRGTDEGIYGLGQHQNGQMNYNGEDVELAQHNMDIAVPFLVSTRGYGLLWDNESITRFGDPRAPQLVGAGSKDAGLTVTTDGKPGWQAEYYLGDDLAVRQVEPAINYQFIRDQAKWPEAAKAGTIATPESGQNTAGISAQKQKVVWTGTVRPDVTGTHKFRLYSSSYVKVFANGEEVLDRWRQNWNPWFHNFELPMTAGQPVELKIEWEPNQGYIALYGSDPLPEADRHSVWLSSEVGKGIDYYFVAGVGSIDGAIAGYRALTGKAVMLPKWAYGFWQSRQRYDTQDQLLDVLRTYRERRIPIDNIVLDWRYWEDPKWGSHEFDASRFADPDRMVDEVHALDGNIMISVWPKFYPDTEYGKQLDEQGFLYRRPLEAGQKDWVGPGYANTFYNPYTKDARDLYFKQIDESLVSKGFDAWWLDAVEPDWHSNLSIEERKYQMGPTARGPGAAVFNSYPLIHALGFAENLREAQPDKRPFILTRSGFGGIQRASSALWSGDVAARWDDLRDQISAGVNLSMSGIPNWTHDIGGFSVEDRYTQQDPAHQDEWRELNLRWFQFGQWTPLFRSHGEFPFREVYELAQDDRPMYDAMIGALEERYRLMPYIYSVAADTYWRDGSIMRGLAMDFAGDRRVWDIDDQYLFGKAFLVAPVTEFEAREREVYLPAGADWYDWRSGAFHRGGQAITAAAARESIPVFVRAGSIVPTGPAIQHTGEQPGGPVVLHVFTGADGAFNWHEDEGTTRSYEQGKRSEIPLQWDEASGTLTIGARQGEFDGMAAKRAVSVRFHGPGRAVTPDFGENDEYSLVYDGSPLTVRRK
;
A
#
# COMPACT_ATOMS: atom_id res chain seq x y z
N MET A 1 -55.57 -74.64 16.65
CA MET A 1 -56.71 -74.22 15.81
C MET A 1 -56.86 -72.70 15.95
N LYS A 2 -56.44 -71.99 14.91
CA LYS A 2 -56.77 -70.61 14.48
C LYS A 2 -56.54 -69.42 15.44
N THR A 3 -55.41 -68.79 15.16
CA THR A 3 -54.95 -67.41 15.36
C THR A 3 -55.99 -66.35 14.94
N ARG A 4 -56.12 -65.27 15.73
CA ARG A 4 -56.85 -64.03 15.39
C ARG A 4 -55.89 -63.09 14.65
N ILE A 5 -56.32 -62.58 13.49
CA ILE A 5 -55.65 -61.49 12.76
C ILE A 5 -56.59 -60.27 12.84
N SER A 6 -56.07 -59.17 13.36
CA SER A 6 -56.70 -57.85 13.37
C SER A 6 -56.40 -57.15 12.05
N ALA A 7 -57.41 -56.54 11.43
CA ALA A 7 -57.28 -55.72 10.24
C ALA A 7 -56.74 -54.32 10.61
N LEU A 8 -55.69 -53.87 9.94
CA LEU A 8 -55.28 -52.47 9.88
C LEU A 8 -55.59 -51.95 8.47
N ALA A 9 -56.28 -50.81 8.42
CA ALA A 9 -56.58 -50.07 7.20
C ALA A 9 -55.31 -49.38 6.67
N ALA A 10 -55.04 -49.52 5.37
CA ALA A 10 -54.02 -48.75 4.67
C ALA A 10 -54.61 -47.41 4.22
N LEU A 11 -54.11 -46.30 4.77
CA LEU A 11 -54.25 -44.98 4.17
C LEU A 11 -53.15 -44.82 3.12
N ALA A 12 -53.54 -44.64 1.85
CA ALA A 12 -52.63 -44.17 0.82
C ALA A 12 -52.40 -42.67 1.01
N LEU A 13 -51.21 -42.28 1.48
CA LEU A 13 -50.71 -40.91 1.29
C LEU A 13 -50.13 -40.83 -0.13
N SER A 14 -50.86 -40.18 -1.03
CA SER A 14 -50.29 -39.61 -2.24
C SER A 14 -49.35 -38.48 -1.83
N ALA A 15 -48.04 -38.71 -1.90
CA ALA A 15 -47.05 -37.64 -1.87
C ALA A 15 -47.24 -36.80 -3.15
N SER A 16 -47.90 -35.66 -3.01
CA SER A 16 -47.85 -34.58 -3.99
C SER A 16 -46.40 -34.12 -4.06
N ALA A 17 -45.71 -34.45 -5.16
CA ALA A 17 -44.46 -33.81 -5.52
C ALA A 17 -44.74 -32.31 -5.62
N LEU A 18 -44.08 -31.52 -4.75
CA LEU A 18 -43.98 -30.09 -4.95
C LEU A 18 -43.33 -29.86 -6.32
N PRO A 19 -43.82 -28.93 -7.15
CA PRO A 19 -43.16 -28.62 -8.41
C PRO A 19 -41.74 -28.13 -8.09
N ALA A 20 -40.73 -28.74 -8.71
CA ALA A 20 -39.40 -28.15 -8.76
C ALA A 20 -39.57 -26.79 -9.43
N ILE A 21 -39.27 -25.72 -8.69
CA ILE A 21 -39.17 -24.37 -9.25
C ILE A 21 -37.98 -24.44 -10.22
N ALA A 22 -38.21 -24.15 -11.50
CA ALA A 22 -37.14 -24.07 -12.48
C ALA A 22 -36.45 -22.71 -12.32
N ALA A 23 -35.12 -22.68 -12.41
CA ALA A 23 -34.34 -21.46 -12.38
C ALA A 23 -34.90 -20.41 -13.35
N GLU A 24 -35.00 -19.18 -12.88
CA GLU A 24 -35.52 -18.06 -13.67
C GLU A 24 -34.37 -17.19 -14.17
N VAL A 25 -34.46 -16.77 -15.44
CA VAL A 25 -33.48 -15.91 -16.10
C VAL A 25 -34.18 -14.65 -16.57
N GLU A 26 -33.82 -13.51 -15.98
CA GLU A 26 -34.30 -12.20 -16.38
C GLU A 26 -33.19 -11.44 -17.12
N ARG A 27 -33.44 -11.13 -18.39
CA ARG A 27 -32.51 -10.35 -19.20
C ARG A 27 -32.59 -8.86 -18.85
N LEU A 28 -31.43 -8.25 -18.64
CA LEU A 28 -31.27 -6.82 -18.44
C LEU A 28 -30.63 -6.16 -19.67
N ASP A 29 -30.65 -4.83 -19.72
CA ASP A 29 -30.01 -4.06 -20.80
C ASP A 29 -28.50 -4.36 -20.92
N HIS A 30 -27.82 -4.48 -19.78
CA HIS A 30 -26.37 -4.72 -19.69
C HIS A 30 -26.01 -6.06 -19.05
N GLY A 31 -26.92 -7.03 -19.01
CA GLY A 31 -26.61 -8.32 -18.38
C GLY A 31 -27.82 -9.18 -18.07
N VAL A 32 -27.79 -9.83 -16.91
CA VAL A 32 -28.80 -10.82 -16.52
C VAL A 32 -28.95 -10.91 -15.00
N ILE A 33 -30.17 -11.22 -14.54
CA ILE A 33 -30.45 -11.75 -13.20
C ILE A 33 -30.79 -13.23 -13.34
N VAL A 34 -30.23 -14.05 -12.47
CA VAL A 34 -30.48 -15.48 -12.35
C VAL A 34 -30.99 -15.75 -10.95
N THR A 35 -32.16 -16.39 -10.87
CA THR A 35 -32.70 -17.01 -9.65
C THR A 35 -32.38 -18.50 -9.73
N PRO A 36 -31.34 -19.00 -9.04
CA PRO A 36 -30.89 -20.39 -9.20
C PRO A 36 -31.84 -21.39 -8.55
N ASP A 37 -31.81 -22.66 -8.99
CA ASP A 37 -32.64 -23.74 -8.42
C ASP A 37 -32.34 -24.00 -6.93
N SER A 38 -31.10 -23.73 -6.51
CA SER A 38 -30.59 -23.98 -5.17
C SER A 38 -29.36 -23.11 -4.90
N GLY A 39 -28.74 -23.27 -3.73
CA GLY A 39 -27.54 -22.53 -3.34
C GLY A 39 -27.84 -21.46 -2.29
N PRO A 40 -26.81 -20.79 -1.77
CA PRO A 40 -26.97 -19.82 -0.69
C PRO A 40 -27.47 -18.45 -1.18
N ALA A 41 -27.35 -18.11 -2.46
CA ALA A 41 -27.87 -16.87 -3.02
C ALA A 41 -29.28 -17.10 -3.58
N GLU A 42 -30.23 -16.28 -3.16
CA GLU A 42 -31.59 -16.30 -3.72
C GLU A 42 -31.61 -15.67 -5.12
N GLN A 43 -30.82 -14.61 -5.34
CA GLN A 43 -30.62 -14.02 -6.66
C GLN A 43 -29.15 -13.68 -6.92
N LEU A 44 -28.75 -13.81 -8.18
CA LEU A 44 -27.46 -13.42 -8.72
C LEU A 44 -27.66 -12.48 -9.90
N ARG A 45 -26.89 -11.40 -9.98
CA ARG A 45 -26.85 -10.50 -11.13
C ARG A 45 -25.45 -10.45 -11.71
N VAL A 46 -25.34 -10.54 -13.02
CA VAL A 46 -24.10 -10.29 -13.76
C VAL A 46 -24.33 -9.16 -14.76
N LEU A 47 -23.57 -8.09 -14.63
CA LEU A 47 -23.62 -6.91 -15.50
C LEU A 47 -22.28 -6.72 -16.23
N VAL A 48 -22.34 -6.29 -17.49
CA VAL A 48 -21.18 -5.91 -18.30
C VAL A 48 -20.83 -4.45 -18.03
N TYR A 49 -19.55 -4.20 -17.75
CA TYR A 49 -18.97 -2.87 -17.47
C TYR A 49 -17.92 -2.52 -18.56
N GLY A 50 -18.22 -2.91 -19.80
CA GLY A 50 -17.34 -2.89 -20.96
C GLY A 50 -16.69 -4.23 -21.29
N ASP A 51 -15.90 -4.24 -22.36
CA ASP A 51 -15.25 -5.45 -22.88
C ASP A 51 -14.40 -6.14 -21.80
N GLY A 52 -14.71 -7.41 -21.54
CA GLY A 52 -14.02 -8.25 -20.57
C GLY A 52 -14.20 -7.88 -19.10
N ARG A 53 -15.13 -6.98 -18.75
CA ARG A 53 -15.37 -6.52 -17.38
C ARG A 53 -16.79 -6.85 -16.95
N PHE A 54 -16.90 -7.61 -15.86
CA PHE A 54 -18.20 -8.09 -15.35
C PHE A 54 -18.33 -7.78 -13.87
N ARG A 55 -19.44 -7.16 -13.46
CA ARG A 55 -19.85 -7.07 -12.06
C ARG A 55 -20.73 -8.26 -11.72
N VAL A 56 -20.42 -8.94 -10.63
CA VAL A 56 -21.25 -10.02 -10.06
C VAL A 56 -21.75 -9.59 -8.70
N SER A 57 -23.07 -9.58 -8.55
CA SER A 57 -23.76 -9.31 -7.28
C SER A 57 -24.56 -10.55 -6.88
N ALA A 58 -24.38 -11.09 -5.67
CA ALA A 58 -25.15 -12.21 -5.13
C ALA A 58 -25.76 -11.85 -3.78
N VAL A 59 -27.07 -12.06 -3.61
CA VAL A 59 -27.83 -11.62 -2.43
C VAL A 59 -28.56 -12.80 -1.76
N PRO A 60 -28.73 -12.76 -0.43
CA PRO A 60 -29.43 -13.80 0.32
C PRO A 60 -30.96 -13.74 0.19
N ASP A 61 -31.49 -12.59 -0.23
CA ASP A 61 -32.92 -12.30 -0.34
C ASP A 61 -33.24 -11.78 -1.76
N GLU A 62 -34.52 -11.77 -2.19
CA GLU A 62 -34.94 -11.12 -3.43
C GLU A 62 -34.60 -9.61 -3.46
N GLY A 63 -34.02 -9.14 -4.56
CA GLY A 63 -33.70 -7.74 -4.80
C GLY A 63 -32.24 -7.35 -4.52
N PHE A 64 -31.73 -6.39 -5.28
CA PHE A 64 -30.34 -5.93 -5.20
C PHE A 64 -30.22 -4.60 -4.44
N ASP A 65 -30.66 -4.59 -3.17
CA ASP A 65 -30.48 -3.45 -2.26
C ASP A 65 -29.03 -3.36 -1.75
N LEU A 66 -28.11 -3.17 -2.69
CA LEU A 66 -26.69 -2.98 -2.44
C LEU A 66 -26.37 -1.48 -2.41
N PRO A 67 -25.46 -1.03 -1.51
CA PRO A 67 -25.03 0.36 -1.52
C PRO A 67 -24.33 0.73 -2.83
N GLU A 68 -24.40 2.01 -3.20
CA GLU A 68 -23.59 2.54 -4.31
C GLU A 68 -22.10 2.45 -3.96
N SER A 69 -21.30 1.93 -4.89
CA SER A 69 -19.85 1.76 -4.72
C SER A 69 -19.17 3.11 -4.46
N LEU A 70 -18.20 3.13 -3.54
CA LEU A 70 -17.26 4.26 -3.42
C LEU A 70 -16.09 4.15 -4.37
N MET A 71 -15.76 2.94 -4.79
CA MET A 71 -14.56 2.68 -5.58
C MET A 71 -14.84 2.86 -7.07
N VAL A 72 -15.93 2.25 -7.56
CA VAL A 72 -16.29 2.21 -8.98
C VAL A 72 -17.11 3.44 -9.36
N THR A 73 -16.63 4.19 -10.34
CA THR A 73 -17.29 5.37 -10.90
C THR A 73 -17.95 5.09 -12.25
N GLU A 74 -17.57 3.99 -12.90
CA GLU A 74 -18.09 3.57 -14.19
C GLU A 74 -19.51 3.02 -14.08
N GLN A 75 -20.28 3.10 -15.17
CA GLN A 75 -21.62 2.52 -15.26
C GLN A 75 -21.61 1.26 -16.13
N PRO A 76 -22.63 0.39 -16.04
CA PRO A 76 -22.76 -0.74 -16.96
C PRO A 76 -22.78 -0.26 -18.42
N ASP A 77 -21.97 -0.89 -19.26
CA ASP A 77 -21.81 -0.57 -20.68
C ASP A 77 -21.23 -1.78 -21.44
N GLY A 78 -21.14 -1.69 -22.76
CA GLY A 78 -20.43 -2.65 -23.62
C GLY A 78 -21.35 -3.59 -24.40
N ASP A 79 -20.86 -4.01 -25.56
CA ASP A 79 -21.53 -4.98 -26.41
C ASP A 79 -21.30 -6.41 -25.88
N PHE A 80 -22.37 -7.19 -25.77
CA PHE A 80 -22.30 -8.58 -25.37
C PHE A 80 -23.37 -9.43 -26.06
N THR A 81 -23.14 -10.75 -26.05
CA THR A 81 -24.13 -11.75 -26.42
C THR A 81 -24.57 -12.52 -25.20
N LEU A 82 -25.87 -12.84 -25.13
CA LEU A 82 -26.47 -13.64 -24.06
C LEU A 82 -27.05 -14.91 -24.68
N THR A 83 -26.62 -16.07 -24.17
CA THR A 83 -27.17 -17.37 -24.60
C THR A 83 -27.49 -18.24 -23.41
N GLU A 84 -28.66 -18.88 -23.43
CA GLU A 84 -29.05 -19.91 -22.47
C GLU A 84 -28.96 -21.29 -23.13
N SER A 85 -28.08 -22.15 -22.61
CA SER A 85 -27.95 -23.51 -23.12
C SER A 85 -27.30 -24.43 -22.09
N GLY A 86 -27.68 -25.71 -22.08
CA GLY A 86 -27.02 -26.72 -21.24
C GLY A 86 -27.10 -26.47 -19.74
N GLY A 87 -28.12 -25.76 -19.25
CA GLY A 87 -28.26 -25.40 -17.82
C GLY A 87 -27.37 -24.24 -17.38
N MET A 88 -26.87 -23.45 -18.33
CA MET A 88 -26.06 -22.26 -18.09
C MET A 88 -26.58 -21.07 -18.88
N VAL A 89 -26.34 -19.88 -18.33
CA VAL A 89 -26.44 -18.61 -19.02
C VAL A 89 -25.03 -18.10 -19.28
N THR A 90 -24.73 -17.79 -20.53
CA THR A 90 -23.43 -17.32 -20.99
C THR A 90 -23.54 -15.88 -21.46
N ILE A 91 -22.70 -15.00 -20.92
CA ILE A 91 -22.59 -13.59 -21.25
C ILE A 91 -21.20 -13.38 -21.86
N ALA A 92 -21.12 -13.25 -23.18
CA ALA A 92 -19.86 -13.16 -23.89
C ALA A 92 -19.61 -11.76 -24.45
N THR A 93 -18.46 -11.19 -24.10
CA THR A 93 -17.86 -9.98 -24.68
C THR A 93 -16.71 -10.39 -25.63
N PRO A 94 -16.13 -9.48 -26.43
CA PRO A 94 -15.02 -9.83 -27.32
C PRO A 94 -13.81 -10.49 -26.63
N THR A 95 -13.43 -10.04 -25.43
CA THR A 95 -12.20 -10.50 -24.76
C THR A 95 -12.42 -11.54 -23.67
N ALA A 96 -13.62 -11.61 -23.08
CA ALA A 96 -13.94 -12.61 -22.06
C ALA A 96 -15.42 -12.98 -22.00
N THR A 97 -15.69 -14.09 -21.32
CA THR A 97 -17.02 -14.66 -21.14
C THR A 97 -17.28 -14.91 -19.66
N ALA A 98 -18.47 -14.55 -19.17
CA ALA A 98 -19.00 -14.98 -17.88
C ALA A 98 -20.06 -16.07 -18.10
N GLU A 99 -19.94 -17.19 -17.39
CA GLU A 99 -20.90 -18.27 -17.41
C GLU A 99 -21.51 -18.47 -16.02
N VAL A 100 -22.84 -18.46 -15.95
CA VAL A 100 -23.61 -18.69 -14.72
C VAL A 100 -24.35 -20.02 -14.83
N ARG A 101 -24.12 -20.92 -13.88
CA ARG A 101 -24.86 -22.19 -13.79
C ARG A 101 -26.22 -21.97 -13.13
N LEU A 102 -27.29 -22.39 -13.82
CA LEU A 102 -28.67 -22.19 -13.37
C LEU A 102 -29.02 -23.00 -12.11
N ALA A 103 -28.35 -24.12 -11.88
CA ALA A 103 -28.67 -25.01 -10.76
C ALA A 103 -28.30 -24.42 -9.39
N ASP A 104 -27.25 -23.60 -9.31
CA ASP A 104 -26.70 -23.12 -8.03
C ASP A 104 -26.08 -21.72 -8.06
N GLY A 105 -26.19 -21.01 -9.19
CA GLY A 105 -25.68 -19.64 -9.34
C GLY A 105 -24.16 -19.54 -9.38
N HIS A 106 -23.45 -20.66 -9.57
CA HIS A 106 -22.00 -20.68 -9.71
C HIS A 106 -21.53 -19.92 -10.96
N VAL A 107 -20.58 -19.01 -10.79
CA VAL A 107 -20.02 -18.20 -11.87
C VAL A 107 -18.60 -18.63 -12.23
N ARG A 108 -18.28 -18.66 -13.52
CA ARG A 108 -16.91 -18.78 -14.00
C ARG A 108 -16.62 -17.84 -15.16
N PHE A 109 -15.36 -17.46 -15.29
CA PHE A 109 -14.88 -16.52 -16.29
C PHE A 109 -13.86 -17.17 -17.19
N LEU A 110 -14.00 -16.96 -18.49
CA LEU A 110 -13.15 -17.52 -19.52
C LEU A 110 -12.56 -16.41 -20.38
N ASP A 111 -11.34 -16.60 -20.87
CA ASP A 111 -10.76 -15.75 -21.90
C ASP A 111 -11.44 -15.98 -23.27
N SER A 112 -11.06 -15.17 -24.27
CA SER A 112 -11.53 -15.31 -25.65
C SER A 112 -11.19 -16.66 -26.31
N ALA A 113 -10.26 -17.44 -25.75
CA ALA A 113 -9.90 -18.79 -26.22
C ALA A 113 -10.71 -19.91 -25.52
N GLY A 114 -11.55 -19.56 -24.54
CA GLY A 114 -12.31 -20.52 -23.73
C GLY A 114 -11.49 -21.15 -22.61
N THR A 115 -10.36 -20.57 -22.23
CA THR A 115 -9.58 -20.97 -21.05
C THR A 115 -10.22 -20.36 -19.81
N VAL A 116 -10.48 -21.17 -18.79
CA VAL A 116 -11.00 -20.67 -17.50
C VAL A 116 -9.91 -19.86 -16.79
N LEU A 117 -10.23 -18.62 -16.46
CA LEU A 117 -9.35 -17.69 -15.74
C LEU A 117 -9.67 -17.69 -14.23
N LEU A 118 -10.95 -17.56 -13.90
CA LEU A 118 -11.46 -17.52 -12.54
C LEU A 118 -12.74 -18.37 -12.44
N ASP A 119 -12.76 -19.33 -11.52
CA ASP A 119 -13.83 -20.30 -11.32
C ASP A 119 -14.29 -20.22 -9.86
N GLU A 120 -15.54 -19.88 -9.60
CA GLU A 120 -16.07 -19.88 -8.23
C GLU A 120 -15.97 -21.29 -7.63
N ALA A 121 -15.50 -21.41 -6.40
CA ALA A 121 -15.80 -22.58 -5.59
C ALA A 121 -17.25 -22.47 -5.07
N GLY A 122 -17.76 -23.53 -4.44
CA GLY A 122 -19.09 -23.52 -3.82
C GLY A 122 -19.25 -22.32 -2.89
N ARG A 123 -20.25 -21.47 -3.16
CA ARG A 123 -20.49 -20.22 -2.42
C ARG A 123 -20.73 -20.51 -0.93
N GLY A 124 -20.12 -19.71 -0.06
CA GLY A 124 -20.37 -19.77 1.38
C GLY A 124 -21.80 -19.33 1.73
N ALA A 125 -22.31 -19.77 2.87
CA ALA A 125 -23.58 -19.26 3.37
C ALA A 125 -23.46 -17.79 3.78
N PHE A 126 -24.44 -16.96 3.42
CA PHE A 126 -24.59 -15.63 3.98
C PHE A 126 -24.92 -15.75 5.47
N ARG A 127 -24.04 -15.24 6.34
CA ARG A 127 -24.23 -15.34 7.79
C ARG A 127 -24.81 -14.04 8.32
N PRO A 128 -26.05 -14.01 8.82
CA PRO A 128 -26.64 -12.79 9.38
C PRO A 128 -25.79 -12.20 10.50
N VAL A 129 -25.60 -10.89 10.47
CA VAL A 129 -24.95 -10.10 11.52
C VAL A 129 -25.74 -8.83 11.74
N THR A 130 -26.00 -8.46 13.00
CA THR A 130 -26.69 -7.21 13.33
C THR A 130 -25.69 -6.26 13.97
N ILE A 131 -25.51 -5.07 13.38
CA ILE A 131 -24.59 -4.04 13.86
C ILE A 131 -25.40 -2.80 14.20
N GLU A 132 -25.34 -2.37 15.46
CA GLU A 132 -26.05 -1.16 15.93
C GLU A 132 -27.57 -1.14 15.63
N GLY A 133 -28.19 -2.31 15.51
CA GLY A 133 -29.63 -2.47 15.22
C GLY A 133 -29.98 -2.55 13.73
N GLU A 134 -28.98 -2.48 12.84
CA GLU A 134 -29.12 -2.69 11.40
C GLU A 134 -28.69 -4.10 11.01
N ASP A 135 -29.44 -4.74 10.12
CA ASP A 135 -29.18 -6.11 9.66
C ASP A 135 -28.25 -6.13 8.44
N PHE A 136 -27.24 -6.99 8.50
CA PHE A 136 -26.24 -7.23 7.46
C PHE A 136 -25.97 -8.73 7.34
N VAL A 137 -25.07 -9.07 6.42
CA VAL A 137 -24.52 -10.42 6.27
C VAL A 137 -23.00 -10.35 6.24
N ALA A 138 -22.36 -11.26 6.98
CA ALA A 138 -20.96 -11.60 6.74
C ALA A 138 -20.90 -12.49 5.48
N ILE A 139 -19.98 -12.17 4.58
CA ILE A 139 -19.91 -12.73 3.23
C ILE A 139 -18.56 -13.41 3.00
N SER A 140 -18.55 -14.46 2.17
CA SER A 140 -17.35 -15.21 1.85
C SER A 140 -17.48 -15.85 0.47
N GLN A 141 -16.48 -15.66 -0.39
CA GLN A 141 -16.39 -16.28 -1.70
C GLN A 141 -14.98 -16.80 -1.95
N GLN A 142 -14.90 -18.06 -2.34
CA GLN A 142 -13.67 -18.73 -2.73
C GLN A 142 -13.69 -18.98 -4.24
N PHE A 143 -12.53 -18.95 -4.87
CA PHE A 143 -12.32 -19.17 -6.29
C PHE A 143 -11.04 -19.97 -6.53
N ASN A 144 -10.95 -20.63 -7.69
CA ASN A 144 -9.75 -21.32 -8.17
C ASN A 144 -9.13 -22.22 -7.07
N ARG A 145 -9.94 -23.05 -6.43
CA ARG A 145 -9.48 -23.94 -5.34
C ARG A 145 -8.40 -24.91 -5.85
N GLY A 146 -7.24 -24.93 -5.20
CA GLY A 146 -6.05 -25.70 -5.60
C GLY A 146 -5.25 -25.06 -6.74
N THR A 147 -5.31 -23.73 -6.87
CA THR A 147 -4.62 -22.99 -7.92
C THR A 147 -3.14 -22.89 -7.68
N ASP A 148 -2.40 -22.87 -8.78
CA ASP A 148 -0.97 -22.68 -8.80
C ASP A 148 -0.60 -21.27 -9.29
N GLU A 149 -1.54 -20.35 -9.46
CA GLU A 149 -1.28 -19.01 -10.00
C GLU A 149 -0.58 -18.09 -8.98
N GLY A 150 0.25 -17.16 -9.44
CA GLY A 150 0.72 -16.05 -8.61
C GLY A 150 -0.37 -15.01 -8.43
N ILE A 151 -0.58 -14.56 -7.18
CA ILE A 151 -1.59 -13.57 -6.77
C ILE A 151 -0.88 -12.37 -6.12
N TYR A 152 -1.23 -11.16 -6.55
CA TYR A 152 -0.60 -9.91 -6.11
C TYR A 152 -1.64 -8.81 -5.93
N GLY A 153 -1.27 -7.69 -5.35
CA GLY A 153 -2.15 -6.55 -5.12
C GLY A 153 -2.52 -6.43 -3.65
N LEU A 154 -3.83 -6.34 -3.35
CA LEU A 154 -4.41 -6.26 -2.00
C LEU A 154 -4.05 -5.01 -1.16
N GLY A 155 -3.03 -4.26 -1.58
CA GLY A 155 -2.68 -2.97 -1.01
C GLY A 155 -1.23 -2.98 -0.52
N GLN A 156 -1.01 -2.33 0.61
CA GLN A 156 0.32 -2.24 1.23
C GLN A 156 0.30 -2.97 2.56
N HIS A 157 1.19 -3.97 2.71
CA HIS A 157 1.26 -4.81 3.90
C HIS A 157 2.70 -4.99 4.40
N GLN A 158 2.87 -5.13 5.73
CA GLN A 158 4.17 -5.02 6.42
C GLN A 158 4.74 -6.38 6.86
N ASN A 159 4.60 -7.42 6.02
CA ASN A 159 5.03 -8.78 6.37
C ASN A 159 5.91 -9.44 5.30
N GLY A 160 6.47 -8.69 4.35
CA GLY A 160 7.40 -9.19 3.34
C GLY A 160 6.76 -10.11 2.28
N GLN A 161 5.43 -10.26 2.29
CA GLN A 161 4.71 -11.15 1.37
C GLN A 161 4.67 -10.52 -0.04
N MET A 162 5.28 -11.19 -1.02
CA MET A 162 5.24 -10.77 -2.43
C MET A 162 4.08 -11.41 -3.19
N ASN A 163 4.03 -12.75 -3.22
CA ASN A 163 2.96 -13.54 -3.85
C ASN A 163 2.03 -14.08 -2.76
N TYR A 164 0.75 -13.73 -2.84
CA TYR A 164 -0.24 -14.11 -1.82
C TYR A 164 -0.81 -15.51 -1.98
N ASN A 165 -0.46 -16.28 -3.01
CA ASN A 165 -0.98 -17.66 -3.12
C ASN A 165 -0.48 -18.53 -1.95
N GLY A 166 -1.39 -18.93 -1.06
CA GLY A 166 -1.09 -19.72 0.13
C GLY A 166 -0.86 -18.88 1.40
N GLU A 167 -0.94 -17.56 1.27
CA GLU A 167 -0.77 -16.56 2.32
C GLU A 167 -2.11 -16.05 2.86
N ASP A 168 -2.08 -15.39 4.01
CA ASP A 168 -3.24 -14.71 4.60
C ASP A 168 -2.97 -13.22 4.75
N VAL A 169 -3.97 -12.40 4.42
CA VAL A 169 -3.90 -10.94 4.54
C VAL A 169 -5.22 -10.42 5.11
N GLU A 170 -5.14 -9.62 6.17
CA GLU A 170 -6.30 -8.90 6.71
C GLU A 170 -6.29 -7.46 6.18
N LEU A 171 -7.29 -7.11 5.38
CA LEU A 171 -7.49 -5.80 4.80
C LEU A 171 -8.24 -4.91 5.80
N ALA A 172 -7.47 -4.19 6.60
CA ALA A 172 -7.97 -3.22 7.57
C ALA A 172 -7.06 -2.00 7.64
N GLN A 173 -7.62 -0.78 7.60
CA GLN A 173 -6.80 0.42 7.70
C GLN A 173 -6.07 0.49 9.05
N HIS A 174 -4.77 0.74 8.95
CA HIS A 174 -3.88 0.98 10.07
C HIS A 174 -2.80 1.97 9.64
N ASN A 175 -2.11 2.58 10.60
CA ASN A 175 -1.04 3.54 10.35
C ASN A 175 -0.06 3.08 9.25
N MET A 176 0.37 1.81 9.30
CA MET A 176 1.33 1.24 8.34
C MET A 176 0.71 0.28 7.30
N ASP A 177 -0.60 0.08 7.31
CA ASP A 177 -1.26 -0.94 6.48
C ASP A 177 -2.41 -0.31 5.69
N ILE A 178 -2.41 -0.53 4.38
CA ILE A 178 -3.37 0.10 3.46
C ILE A 178 -4.15 -0.99 2.76
N ALA A 179 -5.44 -1.09 3.09
CA ALA A 179 -6.36 -2.03 2.49
C ALA A 179 -6.80 -1.57 1.10
N VAL A 180 -6.54 -2.36 0.05
CA VAL A 180 -7.07 -2.12 -1.30
C VAL A 180 -7.58 -3.44 -1.86
N PRO A 181 -8.91 -3.68 -1.89
CA PRO A 181 -9.47 -4.99 -2.20
C PRO A 181 -9.47 -5.30 -3.71
N PHE A 182 -8.34 -5.03 -4.39
CA PHE A 182 -8.08 -5.39 -5.77
C PHE A 182 -6.86 -6.30 -5.85
N LEU A 183 -7.01 -7.45 -6.49
CA LEU A 183 -5.90 -8.36 -6.79
C LEU A 183 -5.74 -8.55 -8.29
N VAL A 184 -4.54 -8.97 -8.67
CA VAL A 184 -4.19 -9.39 -10.03
C VAL A 184 -3.55 -10.76 -10.01
N SER A 185 -3.74 -11.51 -11.10
CA SER A 185 -3.22 -12.86 -11.25
C SER A 185 -2.29 -12.99 -12.46
N THR A 186 -1.30 -13.87 -12.33
CA THR A 186 -0.47 -14.38 -13.45
C THR A 186 -1.27 -15.05 -14.57
N ARG A 187 -2.53 -15.44 -14.33
CA ARG A 187 -3.47 -15.91 -15.36
C ARG A 187 -4.01 -14.77 -16.25
N GLY A 188 -3.69 -13.51 -15.94
CA GLY A 188 -4.08 -12.37 -16.76
C GLY A 188 -5.50 -11.86 -16.49
N TYR A 189 -5.92 -11.89 -15.22
CA TYR A 189 -7.15 -11.24 -14.77
C TYR A 189 -6.91 -10.43 -13.49
N GLY A 190 -7.84 -9.54 -13.17
CA GLY A 190 -7.97 -8.87 -11.88
C GLY A 190 -9.34 -9.08 -11.26
N LEU A 191 -9.42 -8.93 -9.94
CA LEU A 191 -10.66 -9.06 -9.17
C LEU A 191 -10.74 -7.90 -8.18
N LEU A 192 -11.73 -7.02 -8.33
CA LEU A 192 -12.05 -5.97 -7.36
C LEU A 192 -13.21 -6.44 -6.49
N TRP A 193 -12.98 -6.57 -5.20
CA TRP A 193 -13.98 -6.93 -4.22
C TRP A 193 -14.61 -5.68 -3.62
N ASP A 194 -15.87 -5.43 -3.93
CA ASP A 194 -16.55 -4.16 -3.66
C ASP A 194 -17.21 -4.18 -2.27
N ASN A 195 -16.39 -4.09 -1.23
CA ASN A 195 -16.84 -4.06 0.16
C ASN A 195 -15.95 -3.16 1.03
N GLU A 196 -16.55 -2.23 1.76
CA GLU A 196 -15.84 -1.24 2.58
C GLU A 196 -15.54 -1.71 4.02
N SER A 197 -16.03 -2.87 4.44
CA SER A 197 -15.73 -3.44 5.76
C SER A 197 -14.37 -4.14 5.79
N ILE A 198 -13.92 -4.52 6.99
CA ILE A 198 -12.73 -5.35 7.15
C ILE A 198 -12.92 -6.64 6.35
N THR A 199 -11.93 -6.93 5.51
CA THR A 199 -11.93 -8.05 4.58
C THR A 199 -10.71 -8.92 4.81
N ARG A 200 -10.80 -10.23 4.59
CA ARG A 200 -9.69 -11.17 4.70
C ARG A 200 -9.48 -11.86 3.37
N PHE A 201 -8.23 -11.92 2.92
CA PHE A 201 -7.76 -12.81 1.87
C PHE A 201 -7.10 -14.04 2.50
N GLY A 202 -7.36 -15.22 1.95
CA GLY A 202 -6.85 -16.49 2.47
C GLY A 202 -7.80 -17.09 3.51
N ASP A 203 -7.31 -17.33 4.73
CA ASP A 203 -8.12 -17.88 5.81
C ASP A 203 -9.31 -16.96 6.17
N PRO A 204 -10.57 -17.43 6.02
CA PRO A 204 -11.75 -16.63 6.32
C PRO A 204 -11.96 -16.41 7.83
N ARG A 205 -11.26 -17.16 8.68
CA ARG A 205 -11.41 -17.10 10.14
C ARG A 205 -10.70 -15.86 10.69
N ALA A 206 -11.32 -15.24 11.69
CA ALA A 206 -10.64 -14.21 12.45
C ALA A 206 -9.42 -14.81 13.20
N PRO A 207 -8.34 -14.04 13.42
CA PRO A 207 -7.18 -14.52 14.18
C PRO A 207 -7.55 -15.04 15.56
N GLN A 208 -7.02 -16.19 15.94
CA GLN A 208 -7.31 -16.84 17.23
C GLN A 208 -6.12 -16.72 18.18
N LEU A 209 -6.34 -16.30 19.42
CA LEU A 209 -5.27 -16.22 20.43
C LEU A 209 -4.68 -17.61 20.71
N VAL A 210 -3.38 -17.69 20.99
CA VAL A 210 -2.69 -18.94 21.34
C VAL A 210 -2.57 -19.08 22.87
N GLY A 211 -3.13 -20.15 23.45
CA GLY A 211 -3.28 -20.27 24.90
C GLY A 211 -4.04 -21.52 25.40
N ALA A 212 -4.58 -21.41 26.62
CA ALA A 212 -5.25 -22.48 27.37
C ALA A 212 -6.61 -22.93 26.78
N GLY A 213 -7.19 -22.14 25.86
CA GLY A 213 -8.53 -22.34 25.32
C GLY A 213 -8.61 -22.29 23.79
N SER A 214 -7.47 -22.36 23.10
CA SER A 214 -7.33 -22.10 21.67
C SER A 214 -7.77 -23.24 20.75
N LYS A 215 -8.91 -23.86 21.08
CA LYS A 215 -9.49 -24.96 20.30
C LYS A 215 -9.73 -24.56 18.85
N ASP A 216 -10.17 -23.33 18.61
CA ASP A 216 -10.45 -22.83 17.26
C ASP A 216 -9.17 -22.47 16.49
N ALA A 217 -8.02 -22.35 17.16
CA ALA A 217 -6.71 -22.22 16.54
C ALA A 217 -6.07 -23.58 16.21
N GLY A 218 -6.68 -24.70 16.64
CA GLY A 218 -6.07 -26.03 16.56
C GLY A 218 -4.79 -26.21 17.38
N LEU A 219 -4.58 -25.35 18.39
CA LEU A 219 -3.37 -25.31 19.21
C LEU A 219 -3.74 -25.38 20.70
N THR A 220 -3.03 -26.19 21.48
CA THR A 220 -3.17 -26.21 22.95
C THR A 220 -1.84 -25.82 23.59
N VAL A 221 -1.87 -24.87 24.52
CA VAL A 221 -0.69 -24.47 25.29
C VAL A 221 -0.76 -25.00 26.72
N THR A 222 0.33 -25.62 27.18
CA THR A 222 0.49 -26.06 28.57
C THR A 222 1.84 -25.67 29.14
N THR A 223 1.90 -25.45 30.45
CA THR A 223 3.15 -25.35 31.22
C THR A 223 3.08 -26.26 32.43
N ASP A 224 4.11 -27.09 32.65
CA ASP A 224 4.14 -28.12 33.70
C ASP A 224 2.87 -29.00 33.75
N GLY A 225 2.30 -29.28 32.57
CA GLY A 225 1.06 -30.06 32.43
C GLY A 225 -0.23 -29.30 32.79
N LYS A 226 -0.19 -28.01 33.09
CA LYS A 226 -1.37 -27.15 33.33
C LYS A 226 -1.65 -26.27 32.10
N PRO A 227 -2.91 -25.94 31.79
CA PRO A 227 -3.24 -25.06 30.66
C PRO A 227 -2.66 -23.65 30.84
N GLY A 228 -2.09 -23.08 29.77
CA GLY A 228 -1.60 -21.71 29.72
C GLY A 228 -0.07 -21.57 29.67
N TRP A 229 0.37 -20.33 29.60
CA TRP A 229 1.76 -19.88 29.51
C TRP A 229 2.34 -19.58 30.89
N GLN A 230 3.57 -19.98 31.15
CA GLN A 230 4.32 -19.49 32.30
C GLN A 230 4.93 -18.12 31.97
N ALA A 231 4.44 -17.09 32.66
CA ALA A 231 4.96 -15.73 32.56
C ALA A 231 5.91 -15.44 33.73
N GLU A 232 7.10 -14.96 33.42
CA GLU A 232 8.10 -14.47 34.37
C GLU A 232 8.36 -13.00 34.11
N TYR A 233 7.94 -12.14 35.03
CA TYR A 233 8.06 -10.70 34.93
C TYR A 233 9.26 -10.20 35.74
N TYR A 234 10.05 -9.32 35.13
CA TYR A 234 11.28 -8.78 35.70
C TYR A 234 11.27 -7.26 35.74
N LEU A 235 11.89 -6.71 36.79
CA LEU A 235 12.24 -5.30 36.93
C LEU A 235 13.76 -5.22 37.04
N GLY A 236 14.42 -4.71 36.00
CA GLY A 236 15.85 -4.94 35.79
C GLY A 236 16.12 -6.45 35.64
N ASP A 237 17.04 -6.97 36.44
CA ASP A 237 17.38 -8.40 36.47
C ASP A 237 16.59 -9.17 37.55
N ASP A 238 15.80 -8.49 38.37
CA ASP A 238 15.08 -9.08 39.50
C ASP A 238 13.72 -9.63 39.06
N LEU A 239 13.45 -10.91 39.38
CA LEU A 239 12.14 -11.53 39.16
C LEU A 239 11.11 -10.90 40.10
N ALA A 240 10.18 -10.13 39.53
CA ALA A 240 9.13 -9.43 40.25
C ALA A 240 7.93 -10.34 40.56
N VAL A 241 7.45 -11.10 39.57
CA VAL A 241 6.35 -12.04 39.75
C VAL A 241 6.42 -13.17 38.72
N ARG A 242 6.00 -14.35 39.15
CA ARG A 242 5.81 -15.53 38.32
C ARG A 242 4.33 -15.94 38.37
N GLN A 243 3.70 -16.11 37.20
CA GLN A 243 2.29 -16.51 37.13
C GLN A 243 1.98 -17.32 35.87
N VAL A 244 0.87 -18.05 35.86
CA VAL A 244 0.37 -18.74 34.67
C VAL A 244 -0.73 -17.89 34.03
N GLU A 245 -0.59 -17.62 32.74
CA GLU A 245 -1.53 -16.81 31.96
C GLU A 245 -2.26 -17.66 30.92
N PRO A 246 -3.57 -17.47 30.74
CA PRO A 246 -4.33 -18.23 29.77
C PRO A 246 -3.91 -17.94 28.33
N ALA A 247 -3.44 -16.73 28.02
CA ALA A 247 -2.95 -16.32 26.71
C ALA A 247 -2.08 -15.06 26.86
N ILE A 248 -1.21 -14.79 25.88
CA ILE A 248 -0.46 -13.54 25.77
C ILE A 248 -1.37 -12.52 25.06
N ASN A 249 -1.97 -11.59 25.81
CA ASN A 249 -2.98 -10.66 25.26
C ASN A 249 -3.01 -9.30 25.99
N TYR A 250 -2.06 -8.46 25.63
CA TYR A 250 -1.91 -7.06 25.99
C TYR A 250 -1.95 -6.18 24.73
N GLN A 251 -2.92 -6.43 23.84
CA GLN A 251 -2.95 -5.80 22.51
C GLN A 251 -3.37 -4.34 22.52
N PHE A 252 -4.31 -3.97 23.38
CA PHE A 252 -4.92 -2.64 23.36
C PHE A 252 -4.62 -1.84 24.63
N ILE A 253 -4.80 -0.52 24.58
CA ILE A 253 -4.53 0.38 25.72
C ILE A 253 -5.27 -0.02 26.99
N ARG A 254 -6.52 -0.46 26.88
CA ARG A 254 -7.30 -0.96 28.01
C ARG A 254 -6.72 -2.23 28.65
N ASP A 255 -5.97 -3.02 27.89
CA ASP A 255 -5.40 -4.29 28.36
C ASP A 255 -4.18 -4.05 29.26
N GLN A 256 -3.56 -2.87 29.20
CA GLN A 256 -2.46 -2.49 30.09
C GLN A 256 -2.88 -2.49 31.57
N ALA A 257 -4.17 -2.31 31.86
CA ALA A 257 -4.72 -2.45 33.21
C ALA A 257 -4.58 -3.87 33.79
N LYS A 258 -4.38 -4.89 32.94
CA LYS A 258 -4.14 -6.28 33.33
C LYS A 258 -2.67 -6.55 33.71
N TRP A 259 -1.76 -5.59 33.50
CA TRP A 259 -0.34 -5.78 33.80
C TRP A 259 -0.13 -6.03 35.30
N PRO A 260 0.68 -7.03 35.70
CA PRO A 260 0.81 -7.39 37.11
C PRO A 260 1.34 -6.24 37.95
N GLU A 261 0.70 -5.99 39.10
CA GLU A 261 1.04 -4.83 39.91
C GLU A 261 2.47 -4.91 40.50
N ALA A 262 2.94 -6.12 40.81
CA ALA A 262 4.31 -6.34 41.24
C ALA A 262 5.36 -6.02 40.15
N ALA A 263 4.96 -5.99 38.88
CA ALA A 263 5.83 -5.78 37.72
C ALA A 263 5.66 -4.39 37.09
N LYS A 264 4.90 -3.47 37.69
CA LYS A 264 4.82 -2.10 37.20
C LYS A 264 6.09 -1.32 37.56
N ALA A 265 6.71 -0.73 36.56
CA ALA A 265 7.76 0.25 36.77
C ALA A 265 7.17 1.61 37.12
N GLY A 266 7.88 2.39 37.96
CA GLY A 266 7.60 3.81 38.08
C GLY A 266 7.84 4.51 36.74
N THR A 267 7.14 5.61 36.47
CA THR A 267 7.37 6.42 35.27
C THR A 267 8.02 7.75 35.63
N ILE A 268 8.89 8.25 34.75
CA ILE A 268 9.50 9.57 34.84
C ILE A 268 8.89 10.42 33.73
N ALA A 269 8.24 11.52 34.10
CA ALA A 269 7.73 12.46 33.13
C ALA A 269 8.89 13.05 32.31
N THR A 270 8.84 12.90 30.99
CA THR A 270 9.81 13.48 30.07
C THR A 270 9.19 14.70 29.40
N PRO A 271 9.76 15.91 29.58
CA PRO A 271 9.23 17.13 28.95
C PRO A 271 9.38 17.14 27.41
N GLU A 272 10.20 16.25 26.84
CA GLU A 272 10.78 16.40 25.49
C GLU A 272 10.36 15.33 24.47
N SER A 273 9.77 14.21 24.88
CA SER A 273 9.30 13.18 23.92
C SER A 273 7.86 13.48 23.51
N GLY A 274 7.71 14.22 22.42
CA GLY A 274 6.45 14.82 21.95
C GLY A 274 5.28 13.88 21.61
N GLN A 275 5.36 12.59 21.95
CA GLN A 275 4.29 11.59 21.76
C GLN A 275 3.99 10.75 23.01
N ASN A 276 4.82 10.79 24.06
CA ASN A 276 4.62 9.99 25.28
C ASN A 276 4.31 10.89 26.50
N THR A 277 3.03 11.10 26.78
CA THR A 277 2.56 11.85 27.96
C THR A 277 2.52 11.01 29.25
N ALA A 278 2.73 9.69 29.18
CA ALA A 278 2.74 8.79 30.33
C ALA A 278 4.09 8.76 31.09
N GLY A 279 5.12 9.42 30.53
CA GLY A 279 6.51 9.37 30.99
C GLY A 279 7.22 8.11 30.52
N ILE A 280 8.54 8.02 30.68
CA ILE A 280 9.34 6.84 30.34
C ILE A 280 9.47 5.94 31.57
N SER A 281 9.51 4.62 31.37
CA SER A 281 9.75 3.69 32.46
C SER A 281 11.07 4.02 33.19
N ALA A 282 11.01 4.20 34.51
CA ALA A 282 12.16 4.52 35.37
C ALA A 282 13.15 3.34 35.50
N GLN A 283 12.71 2.14 35.14
CA GLN A 283 13.49 0.91 35.22
C GLN A 283 13.13 -0.02 34.05
N LYS A 284 14.10 -0.80 33.59
CA LYS A 284 13.88 -1.76 32.51
C LYS A 284 12.85 -2.81 32.94
N GLN A 285 11.84 -3.05 32.12
CA GLN A 285 10.88 -4.13 32.32
C GLN A 285 11.18 -5.22 31.30
N LYS A 286 11.06 -6.48 31.71
CA LYS A 286 11.12 -7.64 30.81
C LYS A 286 10.08 -8.65 31.24
N VAL A 287 9.49 -9.34 30.28
CA VAL A 287 8.68 -10.54 30.55
C VAL A 287 9.13 -11.67 29.64
N VAL A 288 9.16 -12.87 30.20
CA VAL A 288 9.44 -14.11 29.47
C VAL A 288 8.24 -15.02 29.60
N TRP A 289 7.62 -15.36 28.47
CA TRP A 289 6.62 -16.41 28.41
C TRP A 289 7.25 -17.71 27.92
N THR A 290 7.05 -18.80 28.65
CA THR A 290 7.38 -20.16 28.20
C THR A 290 6.14 -21.02 28.17
N GLY A 291 6.03 -21.87 27.15
CA GLY A 291 4.90 -22.77 26.99
C GLY A 291 5.20 -23.92 26.05
N THR A 292 4.60 -25.07 26.31
CA THR A 292 4.59 -26.20 25.39
C THR A 292 3.33 -26.12 24.54
N VAL A 293 3.49 -25.82 23.26
CA VAL A 293 2.41 -25.77 22.26
C VAL A 293 2.25 -27.13 21.61
N ARG A 294 1.02 -27.64 21.56
CA ARG A 294 0.67 -28.91 20.90
C ARG A 294 -0.37 -28.66 19.82
N PRO A 295 -0.10 -29.04 18.56
CA PRO A 295 -1.06 -28.88 17.48
C PRO A 295 -2.02 -30.08 17.42
N ASP A 296 -3.26 -29.83 17.03
CA ASP A 296 -4.27 -30.88 16.81
C ASP A 296 -4.12 -31.53 15.43
N VAL A 297 -3.51 -30.82 14.48
CA VAL A 297 -3.28 -31.26 13.10
C VAL A 297 -1.81 -31.20 12.71
N THR A 298 -1.41 -31.93 11.67
CA THR A 298 -0.05 -31.88 11.12
C THR A 298 -0.01 -30.92 9.95
N GLY A 299 0.99 -30.05 9.91
CA GLY A 299 1.27 -29.14 8.81
C GLY A 299 1.93 -27.85 9.28
N THR A 300 2.02 -26.87 8.38
CA THR A 300 2.59 -25.56 8.67
C THR A 300 1.55 -24.69 9.36
N HIS A 301 1.77 -24.41 10.64
CA HIS A 301 0.92 -23.51 11.42
C HIS A 301 1.43 -22.09 11.26
N LYS A 302 0.49 -21.15 11.15
CA LYS A 302 0.78 -19.73 11.01
C LYS A 302 0.62 -19.07 12.37
N PHE A 303 1.57 -18.21 12.72
CA PHE A 303 1.52 -17.39 13.92
C PHE A 303 1.61 -15.92 13.51
N ARG A 304 0.85 -15.09 14.23
CA ARG A 304 0.90 -13.63 14.08
C ARG A 304 1.17 -13.03 15.45
N LEU A 305 2.37 -12.49 15.65
CA LEU A 305 2.73 -11.80 16.88
C LEU A 305 2.48 -10.31 16.70
N TYR A 306 1.38 -9.79 17.24
CA TYR A 306 1.23 -8.35 17.35
C TYR A 306 2.19 -7.84 18.42
N SER A 307 3.12 -6.96 18.10
CA SER A 307 3.99 -6.37 19.12
C SER A 307 4.60 -5.03 18.72
N SER A 308 4.88 -4.23 19.75
CA SER A 308 5.83 -3.13 19.72
C SER A 308 7.01 -3.41 20.64
N SER A 309 8.00 -2.52 20.64
CA SER A 309 9.23 -2.61 21.43
C SER A 309 10.03 -3.87 21.09
N TYR A 310 11.04 -4.23 21.89
CA TYR A 310 11.93 -5.35 21.57
C TYR A 310 11.27 -6.68 21.88
N VAL A 311 11.14 -7.54 20.88
CA VAL A 311 10.59 -8.89 21.04
C VAL A 311 11.44 -9.93 20.34
N LYS A 312 11.60 -11.09 20.98
CA LYS A 312 12.22 -12.28 20.41
C LYS A 312 11.35 -13.50 20.64
N VAL A 313 11.27 -14.38 19.64
CA VAL A 313 10.57 -15.66 19.72
C VAL A 313 11.55 -16.78 19.44
N PHE A 314 11.50 -17.82 20.27
CA PHE A 314 12.28 -19.04 20.11
C PHE A 314 11.36 -20.25 20.04
N ALA A 315 11.60 -21.13 19.07
CA ALA A 315 10.95 -22.42 18.94
C ALA A 315 11.98 -23.54 19.15
N ASN A 316 11.76 -24.40 20.13
CA ASN A 316 12.69 -25.47 20.54
C ASN A 316 14.14 -24.98 20.78
N GLY A 317 14.28 -23.73 21.24
CA GLY A 317 15.57 -23.10 21.50
C GLY A 317 16.20 -22.34 20.33
N GLU A 318 15.64 -22.43 19.12
CA GLU A 318 16.09 -21.70 17.93
C GLU A 318 15.32 -20.38 17.80
N GLU A 319 16.00 -19.27 17.52
CA GLU A 319 15.37 -17.96 17.28
C GLU A 319 14.62 -18.00 15.94
N VAL A 320 13.33 -17.66 15.96
CA VAL A 320 12.47 -17.63 14.77
C VAL A 320 11.93 -16.24 14.46
N LEU A 321 12.07 -15.29 15.39
CA LEU A 321 11.66 -13.91 15.22
C LEU A 321 12.49 -12.98 16.12
N ASP A 322 12.96 -11.86 15.58
CA ASP A 322 13.56 -10.73 16.29
C ASP A 322 13.07 -9.43 15.65
N ARG A 323 12.31 -8.63 16.41
CA ARG A 323 11.63 -7.44 15.91
C ARG A 323 11.63 -6.31 16.92
N TRP A 324 11.60 -5.10 16.39
CA TRP A 324 11.39 -3.88 17.17
C TRP A 324 10.46 -2.92 16.45
N ARG A 325 9.57 -2.27 17.20
CA ARG A 325 8.83 -1.07 16.78
C ARG A 325 8.74 -0.09 17.93
N GLN A 326 8.43 1.17 17.64
CA GLN A 326 8.10 2.14 18.69
C GLN A 326 6.87 1.68 19.48
N ASN A 327 6.88 1.93 20.79
CA ASN A 327 5.88 1.42 21.72
C ASN A 327 4.42 1.72 21.35
N TRP A 328 4.14 2.87 20.74
CA TRP A 328 2.79 3.29 20.39
C TRP A 328 2.32 2.83 18.99
N ASN A 329 3.20 2.24 18.16
CA ASN A 329 2.84 1.73 16.82
C ASN A 329 3.17 0.22 16.66
N PRO A 330 2.59 -0.66 17.49
CA PRO A 330 2.73 -2.10 17.32
C PRO A 330 2.16 -2.59 15.98
N TRP A 331 2.66 -3.72 15.50
CA TRP A 331 2.09 -4.41 14.34
C TRP A 331 2.28 -5.91 14.44
N PHE A 332 1.61 -6.66 13.56
CA PHE A 332 1.80 -8.08 13.41
C PHE A 332 3.14 -8.42 12.76
N HIS A 333 3.85 -9.36 13.36
CA HIS A 333 5.05 -9.99 12.84
C HIS A 333 4.74 -11.48 12.64
N ASN A 334 4.59 -11.89 11.38
CA ASN A 334 4.16 -13.23 11.04
C ASN A 334 5.35 -14.20 11.05
N PHE A 335 5.12 -15.41 11.54
CA PHE A 335 6.08 -16.51 11.42
C PHE A 335 5.34 -17.84 11.28
N GLU A 336 5.96 -18.80 10.62
CA GLU A 336 5.37 -20.12 10.40
C GLU A 336 6.19 -21.19 11.12
N LEU A 337 5.52 -22.24 11.61
CA LEU A 337 6.18 -23.41 12.17
C LEU A 337 5.62 -24.69 11.55
N PRO A 338 6.46 -25.57 10.98
CA PRO A 338 6.05 -26.92 10.63
C PRO A 338 5.86 -27.73 11.92
N MET A 339 4.65 -28.21 12.17
CA MET A 339 4.31 -28.95 13.39
C MET A 339 3.60 -30.27 13.07
N THR A 340 3.75 -31.25 13.95
CA THR A 340 3.12 -32.58 13.81
C THR A 340 2.08 -32.77 14.89
N ALA A 341 0.88 -33.24 14.52
CA ALA A 341 -0.23 -33.47 15.44
C ALA A 341 0.20 -34.20 16.72
N GLY A 342 -0.12 -33.62 17.87
CA GLY A 342 0.21 -34.13 19.20
C GLY A 342 1.68 -34.00 19.63
N GLN A 343 2.61 -33.69 18.73
CA GLN A 343 4.01 -33.47 19.06
C GLN A 343 4.20 -32.05 19.62
N PRO A 344 4.82 -31.91 20.81
CA PRO A 344 5.01 -30.61 21.43
C PRO A 344 6.10 -29.80 20.72
N VAL A 345 5.90 -28.49 20.67
CA VAL A 345 6.93 -27.48 20.39
C VAL A 345 7.05 -26.58 21.60
N GLU A 346 8.27 -26.39 22.10
CA GLU A 346 8.53 -25.42 23.16
C GLU A 346 8.65 -24.02 22.55
N LEU A 347 7.78 -23.11 22.96
CA LEU A 347 7.90 -21.70 22.62
C LEU A 347 8.36 -20.88 23.81
N LYS A 348 9.33 -20.00 23.57
CA LYS A 348 9.77 -18.96 24.49
C LYS A 348 9.65 -17.61 23.80
N ILE A 349 8.96 -16.67 24.43
CA ILE A 349 8.82 -15.29 23.96
C ILE A 349 9.44 -14.37 24.99
N GLU A 350 10.41 -13.57 24.57
CA GLU A 350 11.04 -12.55 25.41
C GLU A 350 10.61 -11.18 24.90
N TRP A 351 10.06 -10.36 25.80
CA TRP A 351 9.57 -9.03 25.43
C TRP A 351 10.01 -7.97 26.44
N GLU A 352 10.48 -6.84 25.92
CA GLU A 352 10.81 -5.65 26.68
C GLU A 352 9.75 -4.58 26.38
N PRO A 353 8.68 -4.47 27.18
CA PRO A 353 7.48 -3.75 26.78
C PRO A 353 7.71 -2.28 26.50
N ASN A 354 8.49 -1.57 27.33
CA ASN A 354 8.65 -0.12 27.26
C ASN A 354 7.30 0.62 27.05
N GLN A 355 6.26 0.21 27.79
CA GLN A 355 4.85 0.66 27.66
C GLN A 355 4.16 0.33 26.32
N GLY A 356 4.66 -0.70 25.64
CA GLY A 356 4.13 -1.20 24.39
C GLY A 356 3.01 -2.22 24.54
N TYR A 357 2.70 -2.88 23.43
CA TYR A 357 1.60 -3.83 23.28
C TYR A 357 2.12 -5.17 22.77
N ILE A 358 1.46 -6.26 23.15
CA ILE A 358 1.77 -7.59 22.63
C ILE A 358 0.55 -8.52 22.62
N ALA A 359 0.37 -9.31 21.58
CA ALA A 359 -0.56 -10.43 21.55
C ALA A 359 -0.11 -11.52 20.56
N LEU A 360 -0.26 -12.79 20.93
CA LEU A 360 0.08 -13.91 20.07
C LEU A 360 -1.17 -14.59 19.53
N TYR A 361 -1.30 -14.59 18.21
CA TYR A 361 -2.31 -15.29 17.45
C TYR A 361 -1.72 -16.47 16.69
N GLY A 362 -2.56 -17.46 16.40
CA GLY A 362 -2.17 -18.65 15.66
C GLY A 362 -3.34 -19.25 14.90
N SER A 363 -3.02 -20.03 13.87
CA SER A 363 -3.99 -20.74 13.05
C SER A 363 -3.39 -22.07 12.60
N ASP A 364 -4.20 -23.10 12.66
CA ASP A 364 -3.90 -24.39 12.09
C ASP A 364 -3.98 -24.34 10.55
N PRO A 365 -3.21 -25.19 9.85
CA PRO A 365 -3.23 -25.23 8.40
C PRO A 365 -4.63 -25.56 7.87
N LEU A 366 -5.07 -24.76 6.89
CA LEU A 366 -6.20 -25.12 6.04
C LEU A 366 -5.87 -26.36 5.20
N PRO A 367 -6.88 -27.08 4.68
CA PRO A 367 -6.64 -28.08 3.64
C PRO A 367 -5.88 -27.46 2.46
N GLU A 368 -4.93 -28.20 1.89
CA GLU A 368 -3.99 -27.68 0.88
C GLU A 368 -4.67 -26.93 -0.28
N ALA A 369 -5.76 -27.49 -0.82
CA ALA A 369 -6.49 -26.88 -1.92
C ALA A 369 -7.22 -25.58 -1.52
N ASP A 370 -7.58 -25.43 -0.24
CA ASP A 370 -8.19 -24.22 0.29
C ASP A 370 -7.14 -23.15 0.59
N ARG A 371 -5.97 -23.55 1.11
CA ARG A 371 -4.80 -22.68 1.25
C ARG A 371 -4.42 -22.06 -0.09
N HIS A 372 -4.37 -22.87 -1.14
CA HIS A 372 -4.06 -22.43 -2.49
C HIS A 372 -5.33 -22.07 -3.27
N SER A 373 -5.98 -20.98 -2.87
CA SER A 373 -7.17 -20.46 -3.52
C SER A 373 -7.23 -18.93 -3.43
N VAL A 374 -8.03 -18.30 -4.29
CA VAL A 374 -8.42 -16.90 -4.07
C VAL A 374 -9.64 -16.94 -3.16
N TRP A 375 -9.50 -16.53 -1.91
CA TRP A 375 -10.60 -16.58 -0.94
C TRP A 375 -10.74 -15.23 -0.26
N LEU A 376 -11.88 -14.55 -0.46
CA LEU A 376 -12.19 -13.26 0.13
C LEU A 376 -13.40 -13.36 1.05
N SER A 377 -13.28 -12.78 2.24
CA SER A 377 -14.37 -12.75 3.23
C SER A 377 -14.47 -11.40 3.92
N SER A 378 -15.66 -10.82 3.99
CA SER A 378 -15.91 -9.54 4.65
C SER A 378 -16.82 -9.69 5.85
N GLU A 379 -16.57 -8.87 6.88
CA GLU A 379 -17.31 -8.94 8.14
C GLU A 379 -18.74 -8.43 8.03
N VAL A 380 -18.96 -7.40 7.20
CA VAL A 380 -20.24 -6.69 7.07
C VAL A 380 -20.52 -6.38 5.59
N GLY A 381 -21.69 -6.76 5.10
CA GLY A 381 -22.18 -6.44 3.77
C GLY A 381 -23.69 -6.65 3.63
N LYS A 382 -24.25 -6.34 2.47
CA LYS A 382 -25.66 -6.65 2.11
C LYS A 382 -25.77 -7.81 1.11
N GLY A 383 -24.64 -8.20 0.53
CA GLY A 383 -24.50 -9.28 -0.44
C GLY A 383 -23.03 -9.37 -0.86
N ILE A 384 -22.69 -10.36 -1.68
CA ILE A 384 -21.39 -10.46 -2.35
C ILE A 384 -21.44 -9.53 -3.57
N ASP A 385 -20.44 -8.67 -3.72
CA ASP A 385 -20.33 -7.80 -4.89
C ASP A 385 -18.86 -7.69 -5.31
N TYR A 386 -18.57 -8.03 -6.55
CA TYR A 386 -17.21 -7.99 -7.08
C TYR A 386 -17.19 -7.70 -8.57
N TYR A 387 -16.06 -7.24 -9.08
CA TYR A 387 -15.81 -7.00 -10.49
C TYR A 387 -14.67 -7.91 -10.96
N PHE A 388 -14.97 -8.76 -11.93
CA PHE A 388 -13.96 -9.46 -12.69
C PHE A 388 -13.46 -8.56 -13.83
N VAL A 389 -12.14 -8.55 -14.04
CA VAL A 389 -11.47 -7.79 -15.08
C VAL A 389 -10.57 -8.72 -15.89
N ALA A 390 -10.91 -8.96 -17.15
CA ALA A 390 -10.00 -9.62 -18.08
C ALA A 390 -8.82 -8.70 -18.42
N GLY A 391 -7.59 -9.16 -18.18
CA GLY A 391 -6.37 -8.41 -18.48
C GLY A 391 -5.80 -8.65 -19.87
N VAL A 392 -6.56 -9.30 -20.76
CA VAL A 392 -6.13 -9.73 -22.11
C VAL A 392 -4.79 -10.47 -22.06
N GLY A 393 -4.65 -11.37 -21.08
CA GLY A 393 -3.44 -12.18 -20.86
C GLY A 393 -2.27 -11.45 -20.18
N SER A 394 -2.50 -10.27 -19.59
CA SER A 394 -1.46 -9.49 -18.90
C SER A 394 -1.94 -8.85 -17.60
N ILE A 395 -1.02 -8.64 -16.67
CA ILE A 395 -1.31 -7.90 -15.42
C ILE A 395 -1.51 -6.39 -15.70
N ASP A 396 -0.74 -5.80 -16.63
CA ASP A 396 -0.95 -4.40 -17.06
C ASP A 396 -2.39 -4.18 -17.55
N GLY A 397 -2.95 -5.13 -18.33
CA GLY A 397 -4.33 -5.06 -18.79
C GLY A 397 -5.36 -5.15 -17.66
N ALA A 398 -5.10 -5.97 -16.63
CA ALA A 398 -5.98 -6.06 -15.46
C ALA A 398 -5.98 -4.74 -14.66
N ILE A 399 -4.82 -4.12 -14.48
CA ILE A 399 -4.69 -2.80 -13.84
C ILE A 399 -5.39 -1.72 -14.69
N ALA A 400 -5.25 -1.75 -16.01
CA ALA A 400 -5.96 -0.83 -16.89
C ALA A 400 -7.48 -0.96 -16.76
N GLY A 401 -8.00 -2.18 -16.64
CA GLY A 401 -9.43 -2.40 -16.36
C GLY A 401 -9.85 -1.91 -14.96
N TYR A 402 -9.00 -2.04 -13.94
CA TYR A 402 -9.23 -1.40 -12.64
C TYR A 402 -9.31 0.13 -12.75
N ARG A 403 -8.44 0.78 -13.55
CA ARG A 403 -8.49 2.23 -13.79
C ARG A 403 -9.70 2.65 -14.61
N ALA A 404 -10.18 1.79 -15.51
CA ALA A 404 -11.44 2.02 -16.21
C ALA A 404 -12.63 1.99 -15.24
N LEU A 405 -12.64 1.07 -14.27
CA LEU A 405 -13.71 0.98 -13.26
C LEU A 405 -13.64 2.13 -12.23
N THR A 406 -12.44 2.41 -11.71
CA THR A 406 -12.26 3.24 -10.51
C THR A 406 -11.70 4.64 -10.78
N GLY A 407 -11.44 4.98 -12.04
CA GLY A 407 -10.89 6.26 -12.48
C GLY A 407 -9.38 6.24 -12.72
N LYS A 408 -8.94 7.13 -13.62
CA LYS A 408 -7.53 7.31 -13.99
C LYS A 408 -6.67 7.72 -12.79
N ALA A 409 -5.42 7.27 -12.77
CA ALA A 409 -4.40 7.88 -11.93
C ALA A 409 -4.05 9.24 -12.54
N VAL A 410 -4.62 10.33 -12.00
CA VAL A 410 -4.41 11.68 -12.55
C VAL A 410 -2.94 12.09 -12.44
N MET A 411 -2.48 12.93 -13.37
CA MET A 411 -1.09 13.35 -13.38
C MET A 411 -0.75 14.17 -12.13
N LEU A 412 0.29 13.74 -11.41
CA LEU A 412 0.88 14.58 -10.37
C LEU A 412 1.69 15.73 -10.99
N PRO A 413 1.97 16.80 -10.24
CA PRO A 413 2.95 17.79 -10.63
C PRO A 413 4.34 17.16 -10.86
N LYS A 414 5.09 17.64 -11.85
CA LYS A 414 6.42 17.09 -12.19
C LYS A 414 7.39 17.13 -11.00
N TRP A 415 7.32 18.19 -10.20
CA TRP A 415 8.13 18.36 -8.99
C TRP A 415 7.88 17.28 -7.93
N ALA A 416 6.72 16.60 -7.95
CA ALA A 416 6.44 15.52 -7.01
C ALA A 416 7.34 14.30 -7.25
N TYR A 417 7.89 14.14 -8.44
CA TYR A 417 8.86 13.08 -8.77
C TYR A 417 10.31 13.48 -8.49
N GLY A 418 10.56 14.75 -8.12
CA GLY A 418 11.83 15.23 -7.59
C GLY A 418 12.06 14.77 -6.13
N PHE A 419 13.10 15.31 -5.50
CA PHE A 419 13.42 14.97 -4.11
C PHE A 419 12.60 15.81 -3.11
N TRP A 420 12.16 15.14 -2.05
CA TRP A 420 11.43 15.72 -0.93
C TRP A 420 12.23 15.60 0.36
N GLN A 421 12.49 16.74 1.00
CA GLN A 421 12.99 16.78 2.37
C GLN A 421 11.83 17.07 3.34
N SER A 422 11.76 16.28 4.40
CA SER A 422 10.83 16.45 5.50
C SER A 422 11.50 16.13 6.82
N ARG A 423 10.83 16.43 7.93
CA ARG A 423 11.22 16.13 9.29
C ARG A 423 9.96 15.98 10.14
N GLN A 424 10.01 15.13 11.16
CA GLN A 424 9.15 15.23 12.33
C GLN A 424 10.00 15.88 13.44
N ARG A 425 9.99 17.21 13.60
CA ARG A 425 9.34 18.25 12.76
C ARG A 425 10.21 19.50 12.66
N TYR A 426 9.94 20.38 11.69
CA TYR A 426 10.49 21.75 11.74
C TYR A 426 9.67 22.55 12.75
N ASP A 427 10.32 23.02 13.82
CA ASP A 427 9.63 23.69 14.93
C ASP A 427 9.31 25.16 14.64
N THR A 428 10.08 25.79 13.75
CA THR A 428 9.98 27.20 13.39
C THR A 428 10.09 27.44 11.88
N GLN A 429 9.60 28.59 11.44
CA GLN A 429 9.75 29.10 10.07
C GLN A 429 11.22 29.17 9.64
N ASP A 430 12.10 29.70 10.49
CA ASP A 430 13.52 29.85 10.18
C ASP A 430 14.22 28.50 9.99
N GLN A 431 13.90 27.49 10.81
CA GLN A 431 14.48 26.16 10.65
C GLN A 431 14.14 25.54 9.28
N LEU A 432 12.87 25.65 8.85
CA LEU A 432 12.43 25.13 7.55
C LEU A 432 13.15 25.85 6.40
N LEU A 433 13.21 27.18 6.45
CA LEU A 433 13.86 27.98 5.42
C LEU A 433 15.38 27.74 5.38
N ASP A 434 16.04 27.64 6.54
CA ASP A 434 17.48 27.40 6.63
C ASP A 434 17.88 26.06 6.03
N VAL A 435 17.05 25.01 6.18
CA VAL A 435 17.27 23.75 5.49
C VAL A 435 17.25 23.93 3.97
N LEU A 436 16.18 24.54 3.43
CA LEU A 436 16.08 24.73 1.98
C LEU A 436 17.21 25.62 1.43
N ARG A 437 17.55 26.72 2.13
CA ARG A 437 18.70 27.56 1.81
C ARG A 437 19.99 26.75 1.80
N THR A 438 20.21 25.89 2.79
CA THR A 438 21.41 25.05 2.88
C THR A 438 21.51 24.08 1.71
N TYR A 439 20.41 23.44 1.30
CA TYR A 439 20.38 22.59 0.10
C TYR A 439 20.79 23.39 -1.15
N ARG A 440 20.23 24.60 -1.34
CA ARG A 440 20.57 25.49 -2.46
C ARG A 440 22.03 25.96 -2.43
N GLU A 441 22.52 26.40 -1.28
CA GLU A 441 23.90 26.85 -1.07
C GLU A 441 24.92 25.74 -1.37
N ARG A 442 24.62 24.51 -0.96
CA ARG A 442 25.47 23.33 -1.19
C ARG A 442 25.27 22.71 -2.56
N ARG A 443 24.38 23.26 -3.39
CA ARG A 443 23.99 22.75 -4.72
C ARG A 443 23.49 21.31 -4.71
N ILE A 444 22.74 20.97 -3.68
CA ILE A 444 22.09 19.66 -3.53
C ILE A 444 20.70 19.75 -4.18
N PRO A 445 20.39 18.92 -5.20
CA PRO A 445 19.08 18.96 -5.85
C PRO A 445 17.92 18.67 -4.88
N ILE A 446 16.87 19.49 -4.93
CA ILE A 446 15.64 19.36 -4.13
C ILE A 446 14.50 20.16 -4.78
N ASP A 447 13.29 19.59 -4.83
CA ASP A 447 12.08 20.30 -5.28
C ASP A 447 11.18 20.69 -4.11
N ASN A 448 11.14 19.89 -3.03
CA ASN A 448 10.05 19.97 -2.06
C ASN A 448 10.56 19.97 -0.62
N ILE A 449 10.02 20.87 0.20
CA ILE A 449 10.19 20.91 1.66
C ILE A 449 8.82 20.73 2.33
N VAL A 450 8.78 20.10 3.50
CA VAL A 450 7.52 19.74 4.16
C VAL A 450 7.44 20.33 5.57
N LEU A 451 6.37 21.08 5.85
CA LEU A 451 5.99 21.49 7.19
C LEU A 451 5.04 20.47 7.81
N ASP A 452 5.53 19.74 8.80
CA ASP A 452 4.77 18.75 9.55
C ASP A 452 3.86 19.41 10.64
N TRP A 453 3.21 18.60 11.47
CA TRP A 453 2.24 18.96 12.50
C TRP A 453 2.75 19.98 13.54
N ARG A 454 1.82 20.49 14.36
CA ARG A 454 2.06 21.44 15.47
C ARG A 454 2.69 22.77 15.01
N TYR A 455 2.33 23.28 13.84
CA TYR A 455 2.56 24.69 13.48
C TYR A 455 1.61 25.65 14.20
N TRP A 456 0.52 25.14 14.77
CA TRP A 456 -0.47 25.85 15.58
C TRP A 456 -0.08 25.94 17.06
N GLU A 457 -0.80 26.77 17.83
CA GLU A 457 -0.70 26.82 19.29
C GLU A 457 -1.33 25.56 19.90
N ASP A 458 -0.66 24.88 20.84
CA ASP A 458 -1.08 23.60 21.42
C ASP A 458 -2.59 23.43 21.69
N PRO A 459 -3.34 24.37 22.31
CA PRO A 459 -4.77 24.23 22.57
C PRO A 459 -5.68 24.46 21.35
N LYS A 460 -5.15 24.56 20.13
CA LYS A 460 -5.88 24.97 18.93
C LYS A 460 -5.74 24.01 17.73
N TRP A 461 -5.49 22.72 17.94
CA TRP A 461 -5.46 21.77 16.82
C TRP A 461 -6.80 21.81 16.07
N GLY A 462 -6.72 22.05 14.75
CA GLY A 462 -7.88 22.14 13.85
C GLY A 462 -8.36 23.59 13.63
N SER A 463 -7.73 24.60 14.24
CA SER A 463 -7.97 26.00 13.86
C SER A 463 -7.27 26.39 12.55
N HIS A 464 -6.23 25.63 12.16
CA HIS A 464 -5.34 25.95 11.05
C HIS A 464 -4.58 27.28 11.19
N GLU A 465 -4.59 27.87 12.40
CA GLU A 465 -3.81 29.06 12.73
C GLU A 465 -2.34 28.72 12.97
N PHE A 466 -1.44 29.63 12.61
CA PHE A 466 -0.02 29.51 12.94
C PHE A 466 0.28 30.13 14.31
N ASP A 467 1.10 29.44 15.10
CA ASP A 467 1.70 30.00 16.31
C ASP A 467 2.71 31.09 15.93
N ALA A 468 2.30 32.35 16.10
CA ALA A 468 3.09 33.52 15.69
C ALA A 468 4.45 33.64 16.41
N SER A 469 4.67 32.90 17.51
CA SER A 469 5.99 32.87 18.18
C SER A 469 7.02 32.00 17.44
N ARG A 470 6.56 31.07 16.60
CA ARG A 470 7.40 30.12 15.84
C ARG A 470 7.30 30.31 14.33
N PHE A 471 6.14 30.76 13.86
CA PHE A 471 5.81 31.02 12.46
C PHE A 471 5.22 32.43 12.36
N ALA A 472 6.07 33.43 12.54
CA ALA A 472 5.65 34.83 12.64
C ALA A 472 5.06 35.38 11.34
N ASP A 473 5.45 34.84 10.19
CA ASP A 473 5.01 35.30 8.85
C ASP A 473 4.94 34.11 7.87
N PRO A 474 3.87 33.29 7.94
CA PRO A 474 3.73 32.10 7.10
C PRO A 474 3.59 32.43 5.61
N ASP A 475 3.03 33.59 5.25
CA ASP A 475 2.95 34.04 3.86
C ASP A 475 4.37 34.28 3.31
N ARG A 476 5.22 35.00 4.06
CA ARG A 476 6.64 35.15 3.70
C ARG A 476 7.38 33.82 3.63
N MET A 477 7.06 32.87 4.50
CA MET A 477 7.68 31.54 4.47
C MET A 477 7.41 30.83 3.14
N VAL A 478 6.15 30.82 2.69
CA VAL A 478 5.76 30.22 1.40
C VAL A 478 6.42 30.99 0.25
N ASP A 479 6.32 32.32 0.24
CA ASP A 479 6.94 33.17 -0.78
C ASP A 479 8.45 32.92 -0.90
N GLU A 480 9.14 32.75 0.23
CA GLU A 480 10.58 32.51 0.23
C GLU A 480 10.95 31.10 -0.26
N VAL A 481 10.13 30.08 0.05
CA VAL A 481 10.29 28.74 -0.54
C VAL A 481 10.17 28.81 -2.06
N HIS A 482 9.16 29.51 -2.58
CA HIS A 482 8.99 29.71 -4.02
C HIS A 482 10.13 30.52 -4.65
N ALA A 483 10.62 31.56 -3.96
CA ALA A 483 11.78 32.35 -4.40
C ALA A 483 13.10 31.55 -4.45
N LEU A 484 13.15 30.41 -3.75
CA LEU A 484 14.23 29.43 -3.80
C LEU A 484 13.93 28.28 -4.78
N ASP A 485 12.98 28.46 -5.70
CA ASP A 485 12.55 27.44 -6.67
C ASP A 485 12.13 26.12 -6.02
N GLY A 486 11.60 26.19 -4.79
CA GLY A 486 11.06 25.05 -4.05
C GLY A 486 9.53 25.06 -4.00
N ASN A 487 8.95 23.94 -3.59
CA ASN A 487 7.53 23.77 -3.29
C ASN A 487 7.38 23.41 -1.80
N ILE A 488 6.29 23.83 -1.18
CA ILE A 488 6.01 23.55 0.23
C ILE A 488 4.72 22.74 0.41
N MET A 489 4.85 21.62 1.11
CA MET A 489 3.73 20.82 1.60
C MET A 489 3.47 21.09 3.06
N ILE A 490 2.19 21.08 3.47
CA ILE A 490 1.79 21.24 4.87
C ILE A 490 0.94 20.07 5.35
N SER A 491 1.18 19.64 6.59
CA SER A 491 0.36 18.65 7.29
C SER A 491 -1.02 19.21 7.64
N VAL A 492 -2.07 18.49 7.27
CA VAL A 492 -3.44 18.79 7.63
C VAL A 492 -4.12 17.48 8.01
N TRP A 493 -4.76 17.48 9.18
CA TRP A 493 -5.41 16.30 9.73
C TRP A 493 -6.92 16.48 9.63
N PRO A 494 -7.70 15.39 9.58
CA PRO A 494 -9.14 15.45 9.81
C PRO A 494 -9.54 15.68 11.29
N LYS A 495 -8.56 15.98 12.15
CA LYS A 495 -8.66 16.13 13.60
C LYS A 495 -8.99 17.56 14.03
N PHE A 496 -9.91 17.69 14.99
CA PHE A 496 -10.33 18.94 15.59
C PHE A 496 -10.40 18.83 17.11
N TYR A 497 -9.93 19.88 17.79
CA TYR A 497 -10.36 20.13 19.16
C TYR A 497 -11.74 20.78 19.13
N PRO A 498 -12.70 20.29 19.94
CA PRO A 498 -14.10 20.69 19.85
C PRO A 498 -14.32 22.16 20.23
N ASP A 499 -13.39 22.76 20.98
CA ASP A 499 -13.51 24.14 21.46
C ASP A 499 -12.98 25.20 20.46
N THR A 500 -12.30 24.78 19.40
CA THR A 500 -11.88 25.67 18.30
C THR A 500 -13.10 26.21 17.56
N GLU A 501 -12.95 27.35 16.88
CA GLU A 501 -14.04 27.92 16.08
C GLU A 501 -14.49 26.96 14.97
N TYR A 502 -13.53 26.41 14.22
CA TYR A 502 -13.81 25.44 13.15
C TYR A 502 -14.37 24.11 13.67
N GLY A 503 -13.89 23.64 14.83
CA GLY A 503 -14.49 22.51 15.54
C GLY A 503 -15.98 22.76 15.82
N LYS A 504 -16.32 23.91 16.39
CA LYS A 504 -17.73 24.28 16.67
C LYS A 504 -18.58 24.37 15.40
N GLN A 505 -18.06 24.96 14.33
CA GLN A 505 -18.79 25.06 13.06
C GLN A 505 -19.15 23.68 12.47
N LEU A 506 -18.20 22.75 12.46
CA LEU A 506 -18.46 21.36 12.02
C LEU A 506 -19.46 20.68 12.96
N ASP A 507 -19.30 20.90 14.26
CA ASP A 507 -20.12 20.29 15.30
C ASP A 507 -21.59 20.74 15.27
N GLU A 508 -21.84 22.03 15.00
CA GLU A 508 -23.17 22.63 14.84
C GLU A 508 -23.95 22.01 13.66
N GLN A 509 -23.24 21.53 12.64
CA GLN A 509 -23.82 20.82 11.49
C GLN A 509 -23.89 19.30 11.70
N GLY A 510 -23.37 18.77 12.81
CA GLY A 510 -23.29 17.34 13.07
C GLY A 510 -22.22 16.62 12.24
N PHE A 511 -21.19 17.34 11.80
CA PHE A 511 -20.11 16.80 10.96
C PHE A 511 -18.89 16.29 11.75
N LEU A 512 -18.95 16.23 13.08
CA LEU A 512 -17.93 15.59 13.91
C LEU A 512 -18.40 14.23 14.43
N TYR A 513 -17.47 13.28 14.56
CA TYR A 513 -17.74 12.08 15.35
C TYR A 513 -17.87 12.45 16.83
N ARG A 514 -19.02 12.20 17.44
CA ARG A 514 -19.27 12.54 18.86
C ARG A 514 -18.76 11.50 19.83
N ARG A 515 -18.78 10.22 19.43
CA ARG A 515 -18.45 9.09 20.31
C ARG A 515 -17.02 9.13 20.88
N PRO A 516 -15.97 9.59 20.16
CA PRO A 516 -14.65 9.82 20.78
C PRO A 516 -14.70 10.84 21.93
N LEU A 517 -15.45 11.94 21.78
CA LEU A 517 -15.59 12.95 22.83
C LEU A 517 -16.37 12.41 24.03
N GLU A 518 -17.46 11.67 23.78
CA GLU A 518 -18.26 11.00 24.82
C GLU A 518 -17.46 9.96 25.59
N ALA A 519 -16.55 9.25 24.92
CA ALA A 519 -15.61 8.32 25.52
C ALA A 519 -14.49 9.02 26.31
N GLY A 520 -14.41 10.36 26.27
CA GLY A 520 -13.41 11.14 26.99
C GLY A 520 -12.00 11.02 26.40
N GLN A 521 -11.89 10.71 25.11
CA GLN A 521 -10.60 10.54 24.45
C GLN A 521 -9.80 11.84 24.48
N LYS A 522 -8.50 11.71 24.79
CA LYS A 522 -7.54 12.80 24.77
C LYS A 522 -6.32 12.41 23.97
N ASP A 523 -5.67 13.39 23.37
CA ASP A 523 -4.42 13.17 22.66
C ASP A 523 -3.19 13.36 23.55
N TRP A 524 -2.02 13.33 22.92
CA TRP A 524 -0.70 13.38 23.54
C TRP A 524 -0.12 14.80 23.63
N VAL A 525 -0.83 15.86 23.22
CA VAL A 525 -0.26 17.22 23.22
C VAL A 525 -0.41 17.85 24.59
N GLY A 526 0.71 18.25 25.21
CA GLY A 526 0.73 18.96 26.49
C GLY A 526 -0.06 18.23 27.59
N PRO A 527 -1.09 18.83 28.20
CA PRO A 527 -1.93 18.18 29.23
C PRO A 527 -2.88 17.09 28.70
N GLY A 528 -2.90 16.86 27.38
CA GLY A 528 -3.86 16.01 26.68
C GLY A 528 -5.19 16.73 26.45
N TYR A 529 -5.52 16.94 25.18
CA TYR A 529 -6.70 17.69 24.77
C TYR A 529 -7.79 16.76 24.24
N ALA A 530 -9.04 17.06 24.60
CA ALA A 530 -10.20 16.39 24.01
C ALA A 530 -10.21 16.64 22.51
N ASN A 531 -10.37 15.59 21.72
CA ASN A 531 -10.30 15.68 20.27
C ASN A 531 -11.19 14.64 19.59
N THR A 532 -11.56 14.95 18.36
CA THR A 532 -12.27 14.04 17.48
C THR A 532 -11.98 14.38 16.03
N PHE A 533 -12.52 13.58 15.12
CA PHE A 533 -12.36 13.75 13.68
C PHE A 533 -13.68 14.16 13.05
N TYR A 534 -13.60 14.84 11.90
CA TYR A 534 -14.78 15.10 11.11
C TYR A 534 -15.23 13.84 10.33
N ASN A 535 -16.52 13.78 10.03
CA ASN A 535 -17.19 12.70 9.33
C ASN A 535 -17.35 13.06 7.83
N PRO A 536 -16.58 12.46 6.91
CA PRO A 536 -16.52 12.88 5.51
C PRO A 536 -17.64 12.30 4.63
N TYR A 537 -18.56 11.50 5.18
CA TYR A 537 -19.52 10.73 4.38
C TYR A 537 -20.70 11.55 3.80
N THR A 538 -20.71 12.87 4.00
CA THR A 538 -21.59 13.80 3.28
C THR A 538 -20.77 14.82 2.50
N LYS A 539 -21.29 15.30 1.37
CA LYS A 539 -20.60 16.34 0.57
C LYS A 539 -20.42 17.62 1.40
N ASP A 540 -21.47 18.07 2.08
CA ASP A 540 -21.46 19.30 2.89
C ASP A 540 -20.38 19.28 3.98
N ALA A 541 -20.11 18.12 4.59
CA ALA A 541 -19.03 17.98 5.58
C ALA A 541 -17.65 18.16 4.95
N ARG A 542 -17.44 17.58 3.75
CA ARG A 542 -16.17 17.73 3.01
C ARG A 542 -15.97 19.15 2.51
N ASP A 543 -17.03 19.78 2.02
CA ASP A 543 -16.98 21.16 1.53
C ASP A 543 -16.70 22.14 2.68
N LEU A 544 -17.33 21.96 3.85
CA LEU A 544 -17.06 22.80 5.02
C LEU A 544 -15.63 22.58 5.56
N TYR A 545 -15.18 21.33 5.66
CA TYR A 545 -13.81 21.01 6.03
C TYR A 545 -12.79 21.68 5.09
N PHE A 546 -12.98 21.54 3.77
CA PHE A 546 -12.09 22.17 2.80
C PHE A 546 -12.13 23.69 2.89
N LYS A 547 -13.32 24.29 3.03
CA LYS A 547 -13.47 25.74 3.14
C LYS A 547 -12.65 26.34 4.29
N GLN A 548 -12.63 25.66 5.45
CA GLN A 548 -11.84 26.09 6.61
C GLN A 548 -10.32 26.08 6.31
N ILE A 549 -9.88 25.09 5.52
CA ILE A 549 -8.49 24.97 5.05
C ILE A 549 -8.19 25.99 3.96
N ASP A 550 -9.14 26.27 3.07
CA ASP A 550 -9.01 27.26 2.02
C ASP A 550 -8.76 28.66 2.58
N GLU A 551 -9.60 29.07 3.54
CA GLU A 551 -9.53 30.36 4.23
C GLU A 551 -8.22 30.57 5.01
N SER A 552 -7.62 29.50 5.53
CA SER A 552 -6.45 29.57 6.41
C SER A 552 -5.12 29.25 5.73
N LEU A 553 -5.11 28.31 4.77
CA LEU A 553 -3.92 27.69 4.23
C LEU A 553 -3.84 27.80 2.70
N VAL A 554 -4.88 27.42 1.94
CA VAL A 554 -4.81 27.42 0.46
C VAL A 554 -4.55 28.83 -0.05
N SER A 555 -5.20 29.83 0.55
CA SER A 555 -5.02 31.24 0.22
C SER A 555 -3.60 31.77 0.42
N LYS A 556 -2.74 31.06 1.18
CA LYS A 556 -1.34 31.42 1.43
C LYS A 556 -0.38 30.90 0.35
N GLY A 557 -0.86 30.06 -0.56
CA GLY A 557 -0.07 29.57 -1.69
C GLY A 557 0.67 28.25 -1.47
N PHE A 558 0.34 27.45 -0.43
CA PHE A 558 0.90 26.10 -0.28
C PHE A 558 0.67 25.25 -1.54
N ASP A 559 1.63 24.36 -1.85
CA ASP A 559 1.65 23.60 -3.11
C ASP A 559 1.06 22.21 -3.01
N ALA A 560 1.09 21.66 -1.79
CA ALA A 560 0.84 20.26 -1.53
C ALA A 560 0.22 20.07 -0.14
N TRP A 561 -0.55 18.98 0.00
CA TRP A 561 -1.36 18.71 1.18
C TRP A 561 -1.02 17.33 1.73
N TRP A 562 -0.48 17.30 2.95
CA TRP A 562 -0.20 16.05 3.64
C TRP A 562 -1.39 15.72 4.55
N LEU A 563 -2.30 14.88 4.05
CA LEU A 563 -3.51 14.41 4.73
C LEU A 563 -3.18 13.21 5.62
N ASP A 564 -2.79 13.50 6.85
CA ASP A 564 -2.30 12.51 7.81
C ASP A 564 -3.41 11.95 8.72
N ALA A 565 -3.15 10.77 9.30
CA ALA A 565 -4.03 10.00 10.17
C ALA A 565 -5.41 9.67 9.60
N VAL A 566 -5.50 9.42 8.30
CA VAL A 566 -6.76 9.19 7.58
C VAL A 566 -7.27 7.75 7.63
N GLU A 567 -6.74 6.90 8.51
CA GLU A 567 -7.26 5.53 8.71
C GLU A 567 -8.76 5.49 9.07
N PRO A 568 -9.30 6.29 10.02
CA PRO A 568 -8.74 7.36 10.86
C PRO A 568 -8.19 6.96 12.24
N ASP A 569 -7.15 7.67 12.73
CA ASP A 569 -6.51 7.42 14.04
C ASP A 569 -6.59 8.63 15.01
N TRP A 570 -7.76 8.86 15.62
CA TRP A 570 -7.90 9.89 16.68
C TRP A 570 -7.32 9.48 18.02
N HIS A 571 -7.22 8.18 18.27
CA HIS A 571 -6.65 7.63 19.47
C HIS A 571 -6.03 6.27 19.15
N SER A 572 -4.71 6.22 19.16
CA SER A 572 -3.97 5.01 18.82
C SER A 572 -4.20 3.90 19.86
N ASN A 573 -4.07 2.65 19.41
CA ASN A 573 -4.16 1.43 20.23
C ASN A 573 -5.51 1.16 20.93
N LEU A 574 -6.60 1.77 20.44
CA LEU A 574 -7.95 1.30 20.73
C LEU A 574 -8.22 -0.07 20.08
N SER A 575 -9.13 -0.85 20.65
CA SER A 575 -9.56 -2.08 19.99
C SER A 575 -10.30 -1.81 18.69
N ILE A 576 -10.20 -2.74 17.73
CA ILE A 576 -10.92 -2.66 16.45
C ILE A 576 -12.41 -2.36 16.65
N GLU A 577 -13.04 -3.02 17.62
CA GLU A 577 -14.46 -2.82 17.94
C GLU A 577 -14.76 -1.43 18.48
N GLU A 578 -13.87 -0.87 19.31
CA GLU A 578 -13.99 0.53 19.77
C GLU A 578 -13.84 1.52 18.62
N ARG A 579 -12.90 1.28 17.69
CA ARG A 579 -12.73 2.10 16.49
C ARG A 579 -13.98 2.06 15.62
N LYS A 580 -14.47 0.86 15.26
CA LYS A 580 -15.70 0.68 14.47
C LYS A 580 -16.90 1.40 15.10
N TYR A 581 -17.09 1.27 16.41
CA TYR A 581 -18.17 1.95 17.12
C TYR A 581 -17.99 3.47 17.12
N GLN A 582 -16.78 3.97 17.39
CA GLN A 582 -16.53 5.40 17.46
C GLN A 582 -16.54 6.09 16.08
N MET A 583 -16.32 5.35 14.98
CA MET A 583 -16.46 5.76 13.57
C MET A 583 -17.93 5.91 13.12
N GLY A 584 -18.86 6.27 14.00
CA GLY A 584 -20.28 6.31 13.66
C GLY A 584 -21.15 7.18 14.57
N PRO A 585 -22.42 7.38 14.18
CA PRO A 585 -23.02 6.94 12.91
C PRO A 585 -22.50 7.74 11.71
N THR A 586 -22.58 7.16 10.51
CA THR A 586 -22.27 7.85 9.24
C THR A 586 -23.50 7.91 8.35
N ALA A 587 -23.47 8.72 7.29
CA ALA A 587 -24.53 8.72 6.28
C ALA A 587 -24.62 7.40 5.48
N ARG A 588 -23.68 6.47 5.69
CA ARG A 588 -23.52 5.19 5.01
C ARG A 588 -23.66 4.00 5.97
N GLY A 589 -24.16 4.24 7.19
CA GLY A 589 -24.34 3.22 8.23
C GLY A 589 -23.28 3.26 9.35
N PRO A 590 -23.16 2.18 10.15
CA PRO A 590 -22.22 2.09 11.25
C PRO A 590 -20.77 2.01 10.75
N GLY A 591 -19.80 2.40 11.59
CA GLY A 591 -18.39 2.43 11.21
C GLY A 591 -17.83 1.07 10.78
N ALA A 592 -18.40 -0.03 11.26
CA ALA A 592 -18.05 -1.38 10.81
C ALA A 592 -18.32 -1.63 9.32
N ALA A 593 -19.34 -0.97 8.75
CA ALA A 593 -19.70 -1.12 7.33
C ALA A 593 -18.83 -0.30 6.39
N VAL A 594 -18.12 0.71 6.90
CA VAL A 594 -17.34 1.68 6.10
C VAL A 594 -15.88 1.79 6.53
N PHE A 595 -15.42 0.87 7.37
CA PHE A 595 -14.15 0.92 8.10
C PHE A 595 -12.96 1.27 7.21
N ASN A 596 -12.92 0.72 5.99
CA ASN A 596 -11.80 0.92 5.07
C ASN A 596 -11.92 2.13 4.13
N SER A 597 -13.08 2.78 4.05
CA SER A 597 -13.35 3.75 2.99
C SER A 597 -13.15 5.22 3.36
N TYR A 598 -12.86 5.51 4.63
CA TYR A 598 -12.58 6.88 5.11
C TYR A 598 -11.50 7.61 4.27
N PRO A 599 -10.30 7.04 4.03
CA PRO A 599 -9.23 7.75 3.33
C PRO A 599 -9.62 8.15 1.90
N LEU A 600 -10.38 7.31 1.21
CA LEU A 600 -10.86 7.57 -0.14
C LEU A 600 -11.80 8.77 -0.18
N ILE A 601 -12.83 8.78 0.67
CA ILE A 601 -13.86 9.81 0.63
C ILE A 601 -13.32 11.16 1.11
N HIS A 602 -12.44 11.13 2.10
CA HIS A 602 -11.71 12.31 2.55
C HIS A 602 -10.87 12.93 1.43
N ALA A 603 -10.00 12.15 0.78
CA ALA A 603 -9.11 12.65 -0.26
C ALA A 603 -9.86 13.10 -1.52
N LEU A 604 -10.95 12.43 -1.90
CA LEU A 604 -11.78 12.85 -3.04
C LEU A 604 -12.40 14.22 -2.81
N GLY A 605 -13.04 14.44 -1.66
CA GLY A 605 -13.64 15.73 -1.36
C GLY A 605 -12.59 16.85 -1.27
N PHE A 606 -11.39 16.54 -0.77
CA PHE A 606 -10.29 17.50 -0.76
C PHE A 606 -9.83 17.83 -2.18
N ALA A 607 -9.59 16.82 -3.02
CA ALA A 607 -9.10 16.99 -4.38
C ALA A 607 -10.11 17.70 -5.30
N GLU A 608 -11.41 17.39 -5.16
CA GLU A 608 -12.49 18.04 -5.89
C GLU A 608 -12.54 19.54 -5.57
N ASN A 609 -12.63 19.89 -4.29
CA ASN A 609 -12.69 21.28 -3.87
C ASN A 609 -11.39 22.04 -4.17
N LEU A 610 -10.22 21.40 -4.09
CA LEU A 610 -8.96 22.01 -4.48
C LEU A 610 -8.89 22.31 -5.97
N ARG A 611 -9.42 21.44 -6.84
CA ARG A 611 -9.52 21.70 -8.28
C ARG A 611 -10.49 22.84 -8.59
N GLU A 612 -11.52 23.06 -7.77
CA GLU A 612 -12.42 24.20 -7.92
C GLU A 612 -11.73 25.51 -7.48
N ALA A 613 -10.99 25.48 -6.37
CA ALA A 613 -10.26 26.64 -5.85
C ALA A 613 -9.06 27.03 -6.72
N GLN A 614 -8.38 26.05 -7.33
CA GLN A 614 -7.17 26.22 -8.14
C GLN A 614 -7.29 25.48 -9.49
N PRO A 615 -8.17 25.93 -10.41
CA PRO A 615 -8.53 25.18 -11.62
C PRO A 615 -7.37 24.90 -12.58
N ASP A 616 -6.38 25.80 -12.62
CA ASP A 616 -5.25 25.70 -13.55
C ASP A 616 -4.05 24.93 -12.97
N LYS A 617 -4.05 24.60 -11.66
CA LYS A 617 -2.94 23.91 -10.97
C LYS A 617 -3.25 22.42 -10.80
N ARG A 618 -2.24 21.55 -10.93
CA ARG A 618 -2.37 20.14 -10.55
C ARG A 618 -2.40 20.02 -9.02
N PRO A 619 -3.43 19.40 -8.43
CA PRO A 619 -3.42 19.02 -7.02
C PRO A 619 -2.28 18.04 -6.71
N PHE A 620 -1.70 18.15 -5.53
CA PHE A 620 -0.90 17.07 -4.95
C PHE A 620 -1.33 16.83 -3.52
N ILE A 621 -1.66 15.56 -3.24
CA ILE A 621 -2.01 15.09 -1.92
C ILE A 621 -1.04 13.95 -1.57
N LEU A 622 -0.44 14.00 -0.39
CA LEU A 622 0.19 12.85 0.24
C LEU A 622 -0.74 12.38 1.36
N THR A 623 -1.20 11.13 1.36
CA THR A 623 -2.14 10.65 2.39
C THR A 623 -1.78 9.26 2.93
N ARG A 624 -1.96 9.04 4.25
CA ARG A 624 -1.33 7.89 4.96
C ARG A 624 -1.98 6.56 4.62
N SER A 625 -3.25 6.63 4.23
CA SER A 625 -4.07 5.49 3.90
C SER A 625 -4.80 5.74 2.59
N GLY A 626 -5.40 4.70 2.05
CA GLY A 626 -6.06 4.70 0.76
C GLY A 626 -7.04 3.54 0.65
N PHE A 627 -7.85 3.56 -0.39
CA PHE A 627 -8.76 2.48 -0.75
C PHE A 627 -8.88 2.43 -2.28
N GLY A 628 -9.66 1.50 -2.83
CA GLY A 628 -9.84 1.40 -4.28
C GLY A 628 -10.32 2.73 -4.88
N GLY A 629 -9.63 3.23 -5.91
CA GLY A 629 -9.93 4.47 -6.59
C GLY A 629 -9.18 5.71 -6.10
N ILE A 630 -8.40 5.63 -5.02
CA ILE A 630 -7.68 6.79 -4.44
C ILE A 630 -6.78 7.52 -5.43
N GLN A 631 -6.26 6.83 -6.46
CA GLN A 631 -5.43 7.44 -7.50
C GLN A 631 -6.12 8.56 -8.28
N ARG A 632 -7.47 8.60 -8.32
CA ARG A 632 -8.22 9.68 -8.99
C ARG A 632 -8.27 10.98 -8.18
N ALA A 633 -7.87 10.94 -6.91
CA ALA A 633 -7.79 12.09 -6.02
C ALA A 633 -6.48 12.89 -6.16
N SER A 634 -5.61 12.57 -7.13
CA SER A 634 -4.26 13.18 -7.22
C SER A 634 -3.41 12.93 -5.98
N SER A 635 -3.56 11.72 -5.42
CA SER A 635 -2.92 11.31 -4.18
C SER A 635 -1.76 10.35 -4.45
N ALA A 636 -0.66 10.57 -3.75
CA ALA A 636 0.33 9.57 -3.44
C ALA A 636 0.10 9.02 -2.04
N LEU A 637 0.43 7.75 -1.82
CA LEU A 637 0.37 7.12 -0.50
C LEU A 637 1.77 6.96 0.10
N TRP A 638 1.88 6.88 1.42
CA TRP A 638 3.11 6.40 2.05
C TRP A 638 2.85 5.34 3.11
N SER A 639 3.91 4.62 3.46
CA SER A 639 3.84 3.45 4.33
C SER A 639 3.56 3.69 5.81
N GLY A 640 3.25 4.93 6.20
CA GLY A 640 3.08 5.30 7.59
C GLY A 640 4.37 5.23 8.40
N ASP A 641 4.18 5.12 9.71
CA ASP A 641 5.21 5.31 10.72
C ASP A 641 6.02 4.02 10.96
N VAL A 642 6.70 3.56 9.90
CA VAL A 642 7.59 2.40 9.91
C VAL A 642 8.85 2.64 10.74
N ALA A 643 9.53 1.58 11.18
CA ALA A 643 10.69 1.68 12.05
C ALA A 643 12.01 1.79 11.27
N ALA A 644 13.00 2.47 11.86
CA ALA A 644 14.39 2.48 11.40
C ALA A 644 15.06 1.12 11.66
N ARG A 645 14.63 0.10 10.89
CA ARG A 645 15.05 -1.30 11.00
C ARG A 645 15.30 -1.90 9.62
N TRP A 646 16.23 -2.83 9.54
CA TRP A 646 16.59 -3.53 8.30
C TRP A 646 15.45 -4.41 7.77
N ASP A 647 14.71 -5.05 8.66
CA ASP A 647 13.51 -5.82 8.34
C ASP A 647 12.40 -4.91 7.76
N ASP A 648 12.11 -3.77 8.38
CA ASP A 648 11.16 -2.80 7.82
C ASP A 648 11.60 -2.26 6.44
N LEU A 649 12.90 -1.99 6.24
CA LEU A 649 13.44 -1.61 4.93
C LEU A 649 13.19 -2.70 3.88
N ARG A 650 13.40 -3.98 4.23
CA ARG A 650 13.09 -5.10 3.32
C ARG A 650 11.60 -5.17 3.01
N ASP A 651 10.76 -5.09 4.03
CA ASP A 651 9.31 -5.27 3.90
C ASP A 651 8.70 -4.17 3.00
N GLN A 652 9.27 -2.97 2.99
CA GLN A 652 8.84 -1.87 2.11
C GLN A 652 8.91 -2.21 0.62
N ILE A 653 9.77 -3.14 0.20
CA ILE A 653 9.89 -3.55 -1.21
C ILE A 653 8.59 -4.23 -1.65
N SER A 654 8.18 -5.27 -0.92
CA SER A 654 6.92 -5.97 -1.18
C SER A 654 5.70 -5.07 -1.00
N ALA A 655 5.73 -4.19 0.01
CA ALA A 655 4.64 -3.27 0.31
C ALA A 655 4.36 -2.29 -0.85
N GLY A 656 5.41 -1.67 -1.40
CA GLY A 656 5.29 -0.76 -2.54
C GLY A 656 4.93 -1.47 -3.85
N VAL A 657 5.48 -2.67 -4.10
CA VAL A 657 5.16 -3.47 -5.28
C VAL A 657 3.69 -3.89 -5.26
N ASN A 658 3.22 -4.46 -4.17
CA ASN A 658 1.84 -4.94 -4.07
C ASN A 658 0.84 -3.79 -4.16
N LEU A 659 1.11 -2.63 -3.55
CA LEU A 659 0.23 -1.47 -3.69
C LEU A 659 0.13 -0.99 -5.15
N SER A 660 1.25 -1.01 -5.87
CA SER A 660 1.29 -0.70 -7.30
C SER A 660 0.51 -1.71 -8.14
N MET A 661 0.58 -3.00 -7.78
CA MET A 661 -0.19 -4.08 -8.41
C MET A 661 -1.68 -4.06 -8.02
N SER A 662 -2.05 -3.38 -6.93
CA SER A 662 -3.44 -3.00 -6.59
C SER A 662 -3.96 -1.84 -7.43
N GLY A 663 -3.18 -1.36 -8.40
CA GLY A 663 -3.56 -0.29 -9.29
C GLY A 663 -3.34 1.11 -8.72
N ILE A 664 -2.47 1.31 -7.73
CA ILE A 664 -2.12 2.65 -7.21
C ILE A 664 -0.64 2.93 -7.49
N PRO A 665 -0.30 3.78 -8.47
CA PRO A 665 1.06 3.83 -9.00
C PRO A 665 1.99 4.81 -8.29
N ASN A 666 1.43 5.74 -7.49
CA ASN A 666 2.16 6.80 -6.80
C ASN A 666 2.27 6.46 -5.31
N TRP A 667 3.48 6.08 -4.89
CA TRP A 667 3.77 5.62 -3.54
C TRP A 667 5.17 6.07 -3.07
N THR A 668 5.34 6.21 -1.76
CA THR A 668 6.62 6.48 -1.09
C THR A 668 6.68 5.80 0.27
N HIS A 669 7.82 5.89 0.91
CA HIS A 669 8.02 5.54 2.31
C HIS A 669 8.85 6.64 2.98
N ASP A 670 9.11 6.50 4.28
CA ASP A 670 10.05 7.33 5.00
C ASP A 670 11.46 6.76 4.83
N ILE A 671 12.33 7.43 4.08
CA ILE A 671 13.74 7.01 3.98
C ILE A 671 14.39 7.09 5.37
N GLY A 672 14.92 5.95 5.82
CA GLY A 672 15.49 5.77 7.15
C GLY A 672 14.51 5.31 8.22
N GLY A 673 13.21 5.19 7.89
CA GLY A 673 12.13 4.85 8.83
C GLY A 673 11.64 6.05 9.65
N PHE A 674 10.36 6.09 10.00
CA PHE A 674 9.78 7.13 10.84
C PHE A 674 10.35 7.05 12.26
N SER A 675 10.07 5.94 12.94
CA SER A 675 10.37 5.71 14.34
C SER A 675 11.79 5.21 14.55
N VAL A 676 12.45 5.70 15.58
CA VAL A 676 13.89 5.50 15.77
C VAL A 676 14.17 4.85 17.12
N GLU A 677 15.00 3.80 17.13
CA GLU A 677 15.44 3.16 18.37
C GLU A 677 16.20 4.14 19.28
N ASP A 678 16.07 3.98 20.60
CA ASP A 678 16.73 4.86 21.59
C ASP A 678 18.25 4.96 21.39
N ARG A 679 18.89 3.87 20.93
CA ARG A 679 20.34 3.85 20.64
C ARG A 679 20.75 4.84 19.52
N TYR A 680 19.85 5.13 18.59
CA TYR A 680 20.08 6.10 17.52
C TYR A 680 19.66 7.51 17.94
N THR A 681 18.55 7.66 18.66
CA THR A 681 18.12 8.98 19.19
C THR A 681 19.11 9.54 20.21
N GLN A 682 19.71 8.68 21.04
CA GLN A 682 20.79 9.04 21.96
C GLN A 682 22.15 9.20 21.27
N GLN A 683 22.21 8.92 19.96
CA GLN A 683 23.42 8.94 19.14
C GLN A 683 24.57 8.12 19.76
N ASP A 684 24.27 6.90 20.22
CA ASP A 684 25.27 6.01 20.80
C ASP A 684 26.40 5.76 19.78
N PRO A 685 27.67 6.10 20.10
CA PRO A 685 28.80 5.90 19.20
C PRO A 685 28.95 4.47 18.68
N ALA A 686 28.54 3.46 19.47
CA ALA A 686 28.66 2.06 19.07
C ALA A 686 27.70 1.67 17.91
N HIS A 687 26.67 2.47 17.67
CA HIS A 687 25.61 2.18 16.70
C HIS A 687 25.53 3.19 15.55
N GLN A 688 26.43 4.18 15.51
CA GLN A 688 26.42 5.21 14.45
C GLN A 688 26.71 4.66 13.06
N ASP A 689 27.58 3.65 12.94
CA ASP A 689 27.89 3.04 11.64
C ASP A 689 26.66 2.32 11.06
N GLU A 690 25.88 1.65 11.90
CA GLU A 690 24.62 1.02 11.50
C GLU A 690 23.57 2.07 11.12
N TRP A 691 23.41 3.14 11.91
CA TRP A 691 22.48 4.23 11.59
C TRP A 691 22.78 4.85 10.22
N ARG A 692 24.06 5.15 9.96
CA ARG A 692 24.52 5.73 8.70
C ARG A 692 24.33 4.76 7.53
N GLU A 693 24.68 3.50 7.71
CA GLU A 693 24.53 2.50 6.65
C GLU A 693 23.06 2.21 6.34
N LEU A 694 22.20 2.06 7.36
CA LEU A 694 20.75 1.90 7.18
C LEU A 694 20.17 3.07 6.37
N ASN A 695 20.47 4.31 6.78
CA ASN A 695 19.99 5.50 6.06
C ASN A 695 20.54 5.56 4.62
N LEU A 696 21.80 5.23 4.39
CA LEU A 696 22.38 5.21 3.04
C LEU A 696 21.73 4.14 2.16
N ARG A 697 21.50 2.93 2.66
CA ARG A 697 20.80 1.86 1.92
C ARG A 697 19.35 2.22 1.63
N TRP A 698 18.66 2.82 2.60
CA TRP A 698 17.29 3.26 2.41
C TRP A 698 17.20 4.44 1.42
N PHE A 699 18.18 5.34 1.43
CA PHE A 699 18.26 6.45 0.47
C PHE A 699 18.50 5.93 -0.96
N GLN A 700 19.40 4.94 -1.11
CA GLN A 700 19.61 4.22 -2.37
C GLN A 700 18.32 3.53 -2.85
N PHE A 701 17.55 2.89 -1.96
CA PHE A 701 16.25 2.33 -2.30
C PHE A 701 15.25 3.39 -2.74
N GLY A 702 15.09 4.46 -1.95
CA GLY A 702 14.14 5.55 -2.22
C GLY A 702 14.39 6.31 -3.52
N GLN A 703 15.65 6.33 -4.00
CA GLN A 703 15.98 6.89 -5.31
C GLN A 703 15.19 6.21 -6.45
N TRP A 704 14.86 4.93 -6.27
CA TRP A 704 14.20 4.07 -7.25
C TRP A 704 12.74 3.74 -6.91
N THR A 705 12.13 4.47 -5.98
CA THR A 705 10.68 4.39 -5.73
C THR A 705 9.93 5.50 -6.49
N PRO A 706 8.58 5.42 -6.63
CA PRO A 706 7.83 6.40 -7.41
C PRO A 706 8.07 7.84 -6.95
N LEU A 707 8.03 8.13 -5.65
CA LEU A 707 8.37 9.43 -5.07
C LEU A 707 9.58 9.29 -4.14
N PHE A 708 10.52 10.23 -4.20
CA PHE A 708 11.78 10.16 -3.46
C PHE A 708 11.75 11.09 -2.23
N ARG A 709 11.43 10.55 -1.03
CA ARG A 709 11.16 11.36 0.17
C ARG A 709 11.91 10.91 1.43
N SER A 710 12.64 11.85 2.03
CA SER A 710 13.30 11.70 3.34
C SER A 710 12.43 12.31 4.45
N HIS A 711 12.09 11.53 5.48
CA HIS A 711 11.25 11.93 6.61
C HIS A 711 11.51 11.03 7.83
N GLY A 712 11.15 11.51 9.02
CA GLY A 712 11.08 10.74 10.25
C GLY A 712 11.43 11.57 11.48
N GLU A 713 11.39 10.92 12.65
CA GLU A 713 11.79 11.51 13.93
C GLU A 713 13.30 11.76 14.00
N PHE A 714 13.73 12.52 15.02
CA PHE A 714 15.15 12.71 15.32
C PHE A 714 15.89 11.36 15.43
N PRO A 715 17.12 11.20 14.90
CA PRO A 715 18.01 12.22 14.32
C PRO A 715 17.52 12.89 13.03
N PHE A 716 18.08 14.07 12.74
CA PHE A 716 17.76 14.83 11.52
C PHE A 716 18.15 14.05 10.24
N ARG A 717 17.38 14.27 9.17
CA ARG A 717 17.37 13.41 7.97
C ARG A 717 17.89 14.09 6.70
N GLU A 718 18.38 15.32 6.83
CA GLU A 718 19.04 16.02 5.73
C GLU A 718 20.36 15.33 5.37
N VAL A 719 20.70 15.31 4.09
CA VAL A 719 21.91 14.60 3.59
C VAL A 719 23.18 15.00 4.34
N TYR A 720 23.32 16.29 4.64
CA TYR A 720 24.49 16.81 5.36
C TYR A 720 24.50 16.53 6.87
N GLU A 721 23.35 16.21 7.47
CA GLU A 721 23.26 15.77 8.87
C GLU A 721 23.59 14.27 8.94
N LEU A 722 22.94 13.46 8.10
CA LEU A 722 23.15 12.01 8.07
C LEU A 722 24.59 11.62 7.76
N ALA A 723 25.20 12.29 6.78
CA ALA A 723 26.57 12.02 6.34
C ALA A 723 27.61 12.89 7.06
N GLN A 724 27.27 13.46 8.22
CA GLN A 724 28.23 14.22 9.02
C GLN A 724 29.49 13.38 9.29
N ASP A 725 30.65 13.94 8.98
CA ASP A 725 31.98 13.30 9.08
C ASP A 725 32.16 12.02 8.22
N ASP A 726 31.25 11.75 7.29
CA ASP A 726 31.31 10.61 6.36
C ASP A 726 31.23 11.11 4.91
N ARG A 727 32.38 11.52 4.39
CA ARG A 727 32.47 12.04 3.02
C ARG A 727 32.03 11.03 1.94
N PRO A 728 32.40 9.74 1.99
CA PRO A 728 31.91 8.73 1.06
C PRO A 728 30.38 8.61 1.02
N MET A 729 29.71 8.59 2.19
CA MET A 729 28.25 8.56 2.26
C MET A 729 27.63 9.84 1.67
N TYR A 730 28.20 11.01 1.99
CA TYR A 730 27.74 12.29 1.45
C TYR A 730 27.81 12.27 -0.09
N ASP A 731 28.96 11.92 -0.66
CA ASP A 731 29.14 11.88 -2.12
C ASP A 731 28.19 10.85 -2.78
N ALA A 732 27.93 9.72 -2.12
CA ALA A 732 26.98 8.72 -2.62
C ALA A 732 25.53 9.23 -2.64
N MET A 733 25.09 9.93 -1.60
CA MET A 733 23.75 10.53 -1.54
C MET A 733 23.58 11.66 -2.55
N ILE A 734 24.59 12.51 -2.73
CA ILE A 734 24.58 13.54 -3.78
C ILE A 734 24.52 12.90 -5.17
N GLY A 735 25.31 11.85 -5.42
CA GLY A 735 25.28 11.12 -6.69
C GLY A 735 23.90 10.51 -6.99
N ALA A 736 23.24 9.94 -5.98
CA ALA A 736 21.88 9.41 -6.11
C ALA A 736 20.85 10.50 -6.43
N LEU A 737 20.96 11.68 -5.81
CA LEU A 737 20.12 12.83 -6.13
C LEU A 737 20.36 13.30 -7.56
N GLU A 738 21.60 13.58 -7.94
CA GLU A 738 21.94 14.02 -9.30
C GLU A 738 21.46 13.02 -10.36
N GLU A 739 21.59 11.72 -10.10
CA GLU A 739 21.10 10.67 -10.96
C GLU A 739 19.57 10.66 -11.07
N ARG A 740 18.83 10.81 -9.96
CA ARG A 740 17.36 10.96 -9.98
C ARG A 740 16.94 12.09 -10.90
N TYR A 741 17.60 13.24 -10.82
CA TYR A 741 17.29 14.42 -11.63
C TYR A 741 17.70 14.25 -13.10
N ARG A 742 18.83 13.60 -13.37
CA ARG A 742 19.22 13.24 -14.74
C ARG A 742 18.27 12.25 -15.38
N LEU A 743 17.70 11.33 -14.61
CA LEU A 743 16.68 10.39 -15.07
C LEU A 743 15.28 11.02 -15.20
N MET A 744 15.09 12.30 -14.89
CA MET A 744 13.77 12.94 -14.91
C MET A 744 13.02 12.81 -16.26
N PRO A 745 13.65 12.86 -17.45
CA PRO A 745 12.96 12.56 -18.70
C PRO A 745 12.38 11.14 -18.76
N TYR A 746 13.10 10.14 -18.24
CA TYR A 746 12.61 8.76 -18.11
C TYR A 746 11.51 8.68 -17.05
N ILE A 747 11.78 9.13 -15.83
CA ILE A 747 10.87 9.04 -14.68
C ILE A 747 9.54 9.71 -14.98
N TYR A 748 9.59 10.92 -15.53
CA TYR A 748 8.38 11.67 -15.83
C TYR A 748 7.57 11.06 -16.97
N SER A 749 8.21 10.39 -17.92
CA SER A 749 7.51 9.63 -18.96
C SER A 749 6.83 8.38 -18.40
N VAL A 750 7.51 7.65 -17.52
CA VAL A 750 6.91 6.49 -16.82
C VAL A 750 5.76 6.94 -15.92
N ALA A 751 5.89 8.07 -15.24
CA ALA A 751 4.80 8.69 -14.49
C ALA A 751 3.63 9.09 -15.39
N ALA A 752 3.91 9.67 -16.57
CA ALA A 752 2.87 10.04 -17.53
C ALA A 752 2.08 8.84 -18.04
N ASP A 753 2.74 7.71 -18.22
CA ASP A 753 2.09 6.47 -18.63
C ASP A 753 1.07 5.97 -17.60
N THR A 754 1.17 6.35 -16.32
CA THR A 754 0.16 5.99 -15.31
C THR A 754 -1.23 6.56 -15.62
N TYR A 755 -1.29 7.71 -16.31
CA TYR A 755 -2.52 8.34 -16.78
C TYR A 755 -2.86 7.92 -18.22
N TRP A 756 -1.92 8.12 -19.15
CA TRP A 756 -2.17 7.98 -20.58
C TRP A 756 -2.27 6.53 -21.05
N ARG A 757 -1.65 5.60 -20.31
CA ARG A 757 -1.55 4.18 -20.66
C ARG A 757 -1.87 3.26 -19.49
N ASP A 758 -2.45 3.80 -18.41
CA ASP A 758 -2.77 3.08 -17.17
C ASP A 758 -1.60 2.28 -16.58
N GLY A 759 -0.37 2.76 -16.79
CA GLY A 759 0.85 2.11 -16.36
C GLY A 759 1.07 2.11 -14.84
N SER A 760 2.15 1.43 -14.45
CA SER A 760 2.66 1.32 -13.08
C SER A 760 4.16 1.64 -13.04
N ILE A 761 4.59 2.37 -12.01
CA ILE A 761 5.97 2.85 -11.87
C ILE A 761 6.87 1.79 -11.19
N MET A 762 6.52 1.36 -9.98
CA MET A 762 7.20 0.29 -9.25
C MET A 762 6.49 -1.03 -9.56
N ARG A 763 7.16 -1.98 -10.19
CA ARG A 763 6.51 -3.13 -10.84
C ARG A 763 7.05 -4.44 -10.29
N GLY A 764 6.16 -5.34 -9.88
CA GLY A 764 6.54 -6.72 -9.54
C GLY A 764 7.09 -7.43 -10.77
N LEU A 765 8.09 -8.29 -10.60
CA LEU A 765 8.74 -8.96 -11.73
C LEU A 765 7.74 -9.81 -12.56
N ALA A 766 6.72 -10.36 -11.91
CA ALA A 766 5.66 -11.12 -12.57
C ALA A 766 4.85 -10.30 -13.59
N MET A 767 4.84 -8.96 -13.52
CA MET A 767 4.15 -8.11 -14.50
C MET A 767 4.74 -8.24 -15.91
N ASP A 768 6.07 -8.37 -16.00
CA ASP A 768 6.81 -8.38 -17.27
C ASP A 768 7.40 -9.77 -17.58
N PHE A 769 7.46 -10.66 -16.59
CA PHE A 769 8.07 -11.99 -16.68
C PHE A 769 7.18 -13.10 -16.09
N ALA A 770 5.86 -13.01 -16.21
CA ALA A 770 4.91 -14.01 -15.69
C ALA A 770 5.24 -15.46 -16.12
N GLY A 771 5.82 -15.68 -17.30
CA GLY A 771 6.23 -17.00 -17.77
C GLY A 771 7.43 -17.61 -17.04
N ASP A 772 8.18 -16.81 -16.28
CA ASP A 772 9.29 -17.27 -15.45
C ASP A 772 8.84 -17.42 -13.99
N ARG A 773 8.43 -18.62 -13.60
CA ARG A 773 7.92 -18.89 -12.24
C ARG A 773 8.91 -18.56 -11.13
N ARG A 774 10.21 -18.46 -11.43
CA ARG A 774 11.23 -18.12 -10.42
C ARG A 774 11.09 -16.69 -9.92
N VAL A 775 10.45 -15.80 -10.67
CA VAL A 775 10.29 -14.40 -10.27
C VAL A 775 9.10 -14.17 -9.34
N TRP A 776 8.23 -15.16 -9.18
CA TRP A 776 6.90 -14.93 -8.60
C TRP A 776 6.98 -14.59 -7.11
N ASP A 777 7.88 -15.24 -6.39
CA ASP A 777 8.03 -15.12 -4.93
C ASP A 777 9.21 -14.20 -4.54
N ILE A 778 9.88 -13.56 -5.50
CA ILE A 778 11.02 -12.69 -5.23
C ILE A 778 10.51 -11.40 -4.56
N ASP A 779 10.79 -11.25 -3.27
CA ASP A 779 10.32 -10.16 -2.41
C ASP A 779 11.29 -8.98 -2.30
N ASP A 780 12.48 -9.11 -2.88
CA ASP A 780 13.62 -8.22 -2.67
C ASP A 780 14.17 -7.57 -3.95
N GLN A 781 13.43 -7.70 -5.06
CA GLN A 781 13.71 -7.14 -6.39
C GLN A 781 12.41 -6.70 -7.09
N TYR A 782 12.51 -5.65 -7.91
CA TYR A 782 11.38 -5.13 -8.69
C TYR A 782 11.88 -4.39 -9.92
N LEU A 783 10.96 -4.02 -10.83
CA LEU A 783 11.27 -3.10 -11.93
C LEU A 783 10.84 -1.68 -11.62
N PHE A 784 11.68 -0.70 -11.95
CA PHE A 784 11.35 0.72 -11.95
C PHE A 784 11.12 1.21 -13.39
N GLY A 785 9.85 1.38 -13.74
CA GLY A 785 9.37 1.33 -15.12
C GLY A 785 9.75 0.00 -15.78
N LYS A 786 9.82 -0.05 -17.12
CA LYS A 786 10.13 -1.29 -17.85
C LYS A 786 11.63 -1.52 -18.07
N ALA A 787 12.47 -0.54 -17.75
CA ALA A 787 13.89 -0.59 -18.06
C ALA A 787 14.77 -1.12 -16.93
N PHE A 788 14.54 -0.70 -15.68
CA PHE A 788 15.48 -0.94 -14.58
C PHE A 788 14.99 -2.05 -13.65
N LEU A 789 15.79 -3.09 -13.43
CA LEU A 789 15.65 -4.03 -12.31
C LEU A 789 16.48 -3.51 -11.15
N VAL A 790 15.84 -3.36 -9.98
CA VAL A 790 16.44 -2.76 -8.79
C VAL A 790 16.48 -3.82 -7.69
N ALA A 791 17.63 -3.94 -7.02
CA ALA A 791 17.85 -4.92 -5.96
C ALA A 791 18.43 -4.25 -4.69
N PRO A 792 17.58 -3.66 -3.82
CA PRO A 792 18.03 -2.95 -2.61
C PRO A 792 18.82 -3.80 -1.61
N VAL A 793 19.89 -3.28 -1.01
CA VAL A 793 20.60 -4.02 0.05
C VAL A 793 19.89 -3.80 1.39
N THR A 794 19.40 -4.88 2.00
CA THR A 794 18.55 -4.85 3.20
C THR A 794 19.19 -5.52 4.41
N GLU A 795 20.50 -5.75 4.37
CA GLU A 795 21.26 -6.36 5.46
C GLU A 795 22.45 -5.48 5.83
N PHE A 796 22.67 -5.29 7.14
CA PHE A 796 23.79 -4.51 7.64
C PHE A 796 25.13 -5.15 7.28
N GLU A 797 26.11 -4.33 6.89
CA GLU A 797 27.46 -4.73 6.47
C GLU A 797 27.53 -5.56 5.17
N ALA A 798 26.41 -5.91 4.54
CA ALA A 798 26.41 -6.61 3.27
C ALA A 798 27.09 -5.77 2.18
N ARG A 799 27.99 -6.40 1.41
CA ARG A 799 28.77 -5.79 0.30
C ARG A 799 28.57 -6.48 -1.04
N GLU A 800 27.76 -7.52 -1.05
CA GLU A 800 27.27 -8.23 -2.22
C GLU A 800 25.92 -8.85 -1.84
N ARG A 801 25.11 -9.18 -2.84
CA ARG A 801 23.88 -9.95 -2.64
C ARG A 801 23.57 -10.81 -3.85
N GLU A 802 22.75 -11.84 -3.66
CA GLU A 802 22.18 -12.56 -4.79
C GLU A 802 21.15 -11.68 -5.51
N VAL A 803 21.19 -11.68 -6.84
CA VAL A 803 20.21 -11.03 -7.71
C VAL A 803 19.81 -12.01 -8.80
N TYR A 804 18.51 -12.23 -8.97
CA TYR A 804 18.00 -13.06 -10.05
C TYR A 804 17.70 -12.18 -11.26
N LEU A 805 18.39 -12.45 -12.37
CA LEU A 805 18.12 -11.78 -13.64
C LEU A 805 17.06 -12.60 -14.38
N PRO A 806 15.83 -12.09 -14.57
CA PRO A 806 14.72 -12.85 -15.16
C PRO A 806 15.06 -13.45 -16.52
N ALA A 807 14.53 -14.65 -16.78
CA ALA A 807 14.57 -15.25 -18.10
C ALA A 807 13.74 -14.45 -19.11
N GLY A 808 14.05 -14.58 -20.40
CA GLY A 808 13.34 -13.87 -21.47
C GLY A 808 13.83 -12.44 -21.75
N ALA A 809 14.82 -11.95 -20.99
CA ALA A 809 15.58 -10.74 -21.33
C ALA A 809 17.03 -10.86 -20.88
N ASP A 810 17.93 -10.15 -21.56
CA ASP A 810 19.31 -9.94 -21.10
C ASP A 810 19.42 -8.59 -20.39
N TRP A 811 20.51 -8.39 -19.65
CA TRP A 811 20.63 -7.29 -18.69
C TRP A 811 22.01 -6.65 -18.76
N TYR A 812 22.07 -5.35 -18.47
CA TYR A 812 23.29 -4.57 -18.32
C TYR A 812 23.38 -4.04 -16.90
N ASP A 813 24.47 -4.27 -16.19
CA ASP A 813 24.73 -3.57 -14.94
C ASP A 813 24.78 -2.06 -15.20
N TRP A 814 23.92 -1.30 -14.54
CA TRP A 814 23.72 0.12 -14.81
C TRP A 814 24.96 0.97 -14.49
N ARG A 815 25.82 0.52 -13.57
CA ARG A 815 27.00 1.30 -13.14
C ARG A 815 28.23 1.02 -13.99
N SER A 816 28.43 -0.24 -14.38
CA SER A 816 29.62 -0.70 -15.11
C SER A 816 29.38 -0.88 -16.61
N GLY A 817 28.12 -1.01 -17.03
CA GLY A 817 27.74 -1.43 -18.38
C GLY A 817 28.04 -2.90 -18.67
N ALA A 818 28.38 -3.71 -17.67
CA ALA A 818 28.67 -5.13 -17.85
C ALA A 818 27.40 -5.86 -18.32
N PHE A 819 27.54 -6.73 -19.31
CA PHE A 819 26.42 -7.50 -19.87
C PHE A 819 26.26 -8.85 -19.17
N HIS A 820 25.01 -9.21 -18.89
CA HIS A 820 24.61 -10.44 -18.25
C HIS A 820 23.46 -11.10 -19.04
N ARG A 821 23.52 -12.42 -19.17
CA ARG A 821 22.39 -13.20 -19.70
C ARG A 821 21.29 -13.31 -18.65
N GLY A 822 20.02 -13.31 -19.07
CA GLY A 822 18.91 -13.63 -18.17
C GLY A 822 18.82 -15.11 -17.79
N GLY A 823 17.88 -15.42 -16.90
CA GLY A 823 17.57 -16.77 -16.44
C GLY A 823 18.52 -17.32 -15.37
N GLN A 824 19.33 -16.47 -14.73
CA GLN A 824 20.33 -16.87 -13.76
C GLN A 824 20.35 -15.96 -12.53
N ALA A 825 20.74 -16.53 -11.39
CA ALA A 825 21.11 -15.77 -10.21
C ALA A 825 22.60 -15.41 -10.29
N ILE A 826 22.96 -14.19 -9.94
CA ILE A 826 24.34 -13.70 -9.85
C ILE A 826 24.62 -13.18 -8.44
N THR A 827 25.89 -13.24 -8.03
CA THR A 827 26.38 -12.48 -6.88
C THR A 827 26.74 -11.08 -7.35
N ALA A 828 25.84 -10.12 -7.11
CA ALA A 828 26.04 -8.73 -7.51
C ALA A 828 26.87 -7.99 -6.46
N ALA A 829 27.91 -7.30 -6.90
CA ALA A 829 28.67 -6.40 -6.02
C ALA A 829 27.77 -5.26 -5.56
N ALA A 830 27.79 -5.00 -4.25
CA ALA A 830 26.94 -4.03 -3.60
C ALA A 830 27.73 -3.28 -2.53
N ALA A 831 28.83 -2.62 -2.93
CA ALA A 831 29.60 -1.77 -2.03
C ALA A 831 28.68 -0.80 -1.28
N ARG A 832 29.08 -0.35 -0.08
CA ARG A 832 28.26 0.49 0.81
C ARG A 832 27.61 1.68 0.07
N GLU A 833 28.38 2.32 -0.80
CA GLU A 833 27.99 3.50 -1.59
C GLU A 833 27.24 3.16 -2.91
N SER A 834 26.78 1.91 -3.08
CA SER A 834 26.12 1.47 -4.31
C SER A 834 25.02 0.43 -4.09
N ILE A 835 23.94 0.58 -4.86
CA ILE A 835 22.85 -0.40 -5.00
C ILE A 835 22.99 -1.12 -6.35
N PRO A 836 22.82 -2.46 -6.41
CA PRO A 836 22.72 -3.18 -7.67
C PRO A 836 21.47 -2.78 -8.47
N VAL A 837 21.69 -2.28 -9.68
CA VAL A 837 20.65 -1.89 -10.63
C VAL A 837 21.06 -2.41 -12.02
N PHE A 838 20.12 -3.01 -12.73
CA PHE A 838 20.35 -3.60 -14.05
C PHE A 838 19.36 -3.04 -15.07
N VAL A 839 19.82 -2.75 -16.28
CA VAL A 839 18.99 -2.27 -17.39
C VAL A 839 18.69 -3.41 -18.35
N ARG A 840 17.40 -3.61 -18.65
CA ARG A 840 16.94 -4.60 -19.62
C ARG A 840 17.46 -4.27 -21.02
N ALA A 841 18.02 -5.26 -21.72
CA ALA A 841 18.34 -5.14 -23.14
C ALA A 841 17.10 -4.78 -23.96
N GLY A 842 17.27 -3.90 -24.94
CA GLY A 842 16.21 -3.22 -25.69
C GLY A 842 15.76 -1.89 -25.09
N SER A 843 16.17 -1.53 -23.87
CA SER A 843 15.72 -0.28 -23.25
C SER A 843 16.32 0.95 -23.93
N ILE A 844 15.48 1.98 -24.11
CA ILE A 844 15.88 3.34 -24.49
C ILE A 844 15.62 4.25 -23.29
N VAL A 845 16.68 4.75 -22.67
CA VAL A 845 16.61 5.57 -21.45
C VAL A 845 17.02 7.00 -21.78
N PRO A 846 16.09 7.97 -21.83
CA PRO A 846 16.41 9.38 -21.97
C PRO A 846 16.89 9.97 -20.63
N THR A 847 18.02 10.68 -20.67
CA THR A 847 18.56 11.43 -19.53
C THR A 847 18.74 12.91 -19.89
N GLY A 848 18.56 13.78 -18.90
CA GLY A 848 18.66 15.23 -19.02
C GLY A 848 19.96 15.81 -18.43
N PRO A 849 20.09 17.15 -18.43
CA PRO A 849 21.23 17.82 -17.81
C PRO A 849 21.21 17.65 -16.29
N ALA A 850 22.32 18.00 -15.63
CA ALA A 850 22.31 18.19 -14.19
C ALA A 850 21.47 19.43 -13.85
N ILE A 851 20.47 19.26 -13.00
CA ILE A 851 19.54 20.28 -12.54
C ILE A 851 19.36 20.19 -11.02
N GLN A 852 18.91 21.28 -10.40
CA GLN A 852 18.72 21.44 -8.96
C GLN A 852 17.26 21.27 -8.53
N HIS A 853 16.32 21.44 -9.46
CA HIS A 853 14.89 21.21 -9.30
C HIS A 853 14.28 20.92 -10.69
N THR A 854 13.10 20.31 -10.75
CA THR A 854 12.52 19.80 -12.01
C THR A 854 12.12 20.87 -13.03
N GLY A 855 11.97 22.13 -12.57
CA GLY A 855 11.68 23.30 -13.39
C GLY A 855 12.93 23.95 -14.01
N GLU A 856 14.14 23.54 -13.62
CA GLU A 856 15.37 24.08 -14.19
C GLU A 856 15.58 23.53 -15.61
N GLN A 857 15.87 24.40 -16.57
CA GLN A 857 16.19 24.04 -17.97
C GLN A 857 15.17 23.09 -18.64
N PRO A 858 13.87 23.45 -18.73
CA PRO A 858 12.82 22.57 -19.26
C PRO A 858 13.03 22.14 -20.74
N GLY A 859 13.83 22.92 -21.49
CA GLY A 859 14.25 22.63 -22.87
C GLY A 859 15.69 22.14 -23.01
N GLY A 860 16.33 21.68 -21.93
CA GLY A 860 17.74 21.28 -21.89
C GLY A 860 18.08 20.09 -22.80
N PRO A 861 19.39 19.83 -23.01
CA PRO A 861 19.86 18.74 -23.86
C PRO A 861 19.46 17.37 -23.31
N VAL A 862 19.26 16.39 -24.20
CA VAL A 862 18.91 15.02 -23.82
C VAL A 862 19.89 14.01 -24.41
N VAL A 863 20.29 13.04 -23.60
CA VAL A 863 21.09 11.89 -24.02
C VAL A 863 20.20 10.66 -24.05
N LEU A 864 20.10 10.01 -25.20
CA LEU A 864 19.37 8.75 -25.37
C LEU A 864 20.34 7.57 -25.21
N HIS A 865 20.20 6.84 -24.12
CA HIS A 865 20.97 5.62 -23.87
C HIS A 865 20.19 4.42 -24.44
N VAL A 866 20.75 3.78 -25.46
CA VAL A 866 20.17 2.58 -26.10
C VAL A 866 20.95 1.35 -25.64
N PHE A 867 20.32 0.49 -24.86
CA PHE A 867 20.90 -0.77 -24.39
C PHE A 867 20.58 -1.87 -25.39
N THR A 868 21.53 -2.21 -26.26
CA THR A 868 21.33 -3.13 -27.39
C THR A 868 21.15 -4.59 -26.95
N GLY A 869 20.81 -5.48 -27.87
CA GLY A 869 20.62 -6.91 -27.64
C GLY A 869 19.17 -7.39 -27.80
N ALA A 870 18.21 -6.47 -27.93
CA ALA A 870 16.81 -6.73 -28.25
C ALA A 870 16.20 -5.48 -28.87
N ASP A 871 15.07 -5.62 -29.56
CA ASP A 871 14.29 -4.46 -30.03
C ASP A 871 13.72 -3.66 -28.85
N GLY A 872 13.47 -2.39 -29.08
CA GLY A 872 13.12 -1.43 -28.03
C GLY A 872 12.13 -0.38 -28.47
N ALA A 873 11.26 0.04 -27.56
CA ALA A 873 10.42 1.22 -27.75
C ALA A 873 10.27 1.99 -26.44
N PHE A 874 10.25 3.32 -26.55
CA PHE A 874 9.98 4.21 -25.43
C PHE A 874 9.25 5.46 -25.91
N ASN A 875 8.24 5.91 -25.18
CA ASN A 875 7.53 7.14 -25.49
C ASN A 875 8.01 8.24 -24.55
N TRP A 876 8.81 9.16 -25.08
CA TRP A 876 9.28 10.29 -24.29
C TRP A 876 8.17 11.35 -24.21
N HIS A 877 7.61 11.52 -23.02
CA HIS A 877 6.54 12.48 -22.72
C HIS A 877 7.10 13.77 -22.12
N GLU A 878 6.52 14.90 -22.54
CA GLU A 878 6.72 16.21 -21.92
C GLU A 878 5.39 16.97 -21.87
N ASP A 879 5.16 17.75 -20.82
CA ASP A 879 4.09 18.75 -20.73
C ASP A 879 4.55 19.90 -19.82
N GLU A 880 3.67 20.85 -19.49
CA GLU A 880 3.98 22.00 -18.61
C GLU A 880 4.38 21.60 -17.18
N GLY A 881 4.11 20.37 -16.75
CA GLY A 881 4.53 19.81 -15.47
C GLY A 881 3.68 20.24 -14.27
N THR A 882 3.09 21.43 -14.28
CA THR A 882 2.43 22.02 -13.11
C THR A 882 0.94 22.29 -13.32
N THR A 883 0.49 22.39 -14.58
CA THR A 883 -0.87 22.80 -14.92
C THR A 883 -1.76 21.62 -15.33
N ARG A 884 -3.09 21.81 -15.26
CA ARG A 884 -4.06 20.80 -15.72
C ARG A 884 -4.32 20.81 -17.23
N SER A 885 -3.59 21.61 -18.00
CA SER A 885 -3.73 21.70 -19.46
C SER A 885 -3.54 20.35 -20.19
N TYR A 886 -2.83 19.39 -19.57
CA TYR A 886 -2.66 18.04 -20.13
C TYR A 886 -4.00 17.33 -20.35
N GLU A 887 -5.03 17.62 -19.54
CA GLU A 887 -6.38 17.07 -19.68
C GLU A 887 -7.05 17.54 -21.00
N GLN A 888 -6.58 18.66 -21.54
CA GLN A 888 -7.00 19.21 -22.84
C GLN A 888 -6.07 18.77 -23.99
N GLY A 889 -5.17 17.81 -23.73
CA GLY A 889 -4.19 17.32 -24.69
C GLY A 889 -2.95 18.20 -24.87
N LYS A 890 -2.72 19.20 -24.01
CA LYS A 890 -1.51 20.03 -24.02
C LYS A 890 -0.32 19.26 -23.45
N ARG A 891 0.26 18.41 -24.29
CA ARG A 891 1.44 17.60 -24.03
C ARG A 891 2.15 17.33 -25.35
N SER A 892 3.38 16.85 -25.27
CA SER A 892 4.09 16.27 -26.41
C SER A 892 4.57 14.86 -26.12
N GLU A 893 4.60 14.03 -27.16
CA GLU A 893 5.18 12.70 -27.11
C GLU A 893 6.14 12.50 -28.30
N ILE A 894 7.31 11.93 -28.03
CA ILE A 894 8.32 11.60 -29.03
C ILE A 894 8.53 10.08 -28.97
N PRO A 895 7.97 9.32 -29.93
CA PRO A 895 8.18 7.88 -29.99
C PRO A 895 9.63 7.56 -30.35
N LEU A 896 10.30 6.75 -29.53
CA LEU A 896 11.66 6.26 -29.77
C LEU A 896 11.56 4.76 -30.08
N GLN A 897 12.23 4.31 -31.14
CA GLN A 897 12.22 2.91 -31.56
C GLN A 897 13.63 2.44 -31.89
N TRP A 898 14.07 1.36 -31.25
CA TRP A 898 15.34 0.68 -31.53
C TRP A 898 15.06 -0.64 -32.24
N ASP A 899 15.65 -0.80 -33.41
CA ASP A 899 15.66 -2.05 -34.17
C ASP A 899 17.05 -2.67 -34.07
N GLU A 900 17.13 -3.81 -33.37
CA GLU A 900 18.39 -4.48 -33.07
C GLU A 900 19.03 -5.06 -34.34
N ALA A 901 18.21 -5.62 -35.24
CA ALA A 901 18.68 -6.30 -36.44
C ALA A 901 19.41 -5.37 -37.41
N SER A 902 18.91 -4.16 -37.58
CA SER A 902 19.51 -3.12 -38.43
C SER A 902 20.52 -2.23 -37.69
N GLY A 903 20.46 -2.23 -36.36
CA GLY A 903 21.23 -1.37 -35.49
C GLY A 903 20.81 0.10 -35.61
N THR A 904 19.52 0.37 -35.70
CA THR A 904 18.97 1.71 -35.98
C THR A 904 18.04 2.19 -34.88
N LEU A 905 18.35 3.36 -34.32
CA LEU A 905 17.42 4.14 -33.49
C LEU A 905 16.64 5.11 -34.37
N THR A 906 15.32 5.07 -34.28
CA THR A 906 14.41 6.06 -34.86
C THR A 906 13.91 6.97 -33.74
N ILE A 907 14.15 8.27 -33.89
CA ILE A 907 13.50 9.34 -33.12
C ILE A 907 12.31 9.79 -33.97
N GLY A 908 11.10 9.40 -33.58
CA GLY A 908 9.88 9.64 -34.34
C GLY A 908 9.52 11.13 -34.44
N ALA A 909 8.49 11.43 -35.24
CA ALA A 909 7.94 12.78 -35.28
C ALA A 909 7.27 13.13 -33.94
N ARG A 910 7.46 14.37 -33.47
CA ARG A 910 6.82 14.86 -32.24
C ARG A 910 5.31 14.93 -32.45
N GLN A 911 4.56 14.39 -31.50
CA GLN A 911 3.10 14.41 -31.49
C GLN A 911 2.63 15.35 -30.38
N GLY A 912 1.74 16.27 -30.69
CA GLY A 912 1.24 17.26 -29.73
C GLY A 912 2.19 18.43 -29.47
N GLU A 913 1.71 19.37 -28.67
CA GLU A 913 2.37 20.60 -28.27
C GLU A 913 1.79 21.10 -26.94
N PHE A 914 2.57 21.92 -26.23
CA PHE A 914 2.15 22.58 -25.01
C PHE A 914 2.87 23.93 -24.86
N ASP A 915 2.35 24.80 -24.01
CA ASP A 915 2.91 26.14 -23.83
C ASP A 915 4.28 26.07 -23.15
N GLY A 916 5.26 26.83 -23.67
CA GLY A 916 6.65 26.78 -23.20
C GLY A 916 7.48 25.60 -23.72
N MET A 917 6.92 24.72 -24.57
CA MET A 917 7.67 23.63 -25.20
C MET A 917 8.83 24.15 -26.06
N ALA A 918 10.01 23.55 -25.90
CA ALA A 918 11.17 23.87 -26.74
C ALA A 918 10.94 23.43 -28.20
N ALA A 919 10.99 24.37 -29.14
CA ALA A 919 10.82 24.07 -30.56
C ALA A 919 11.93 23.16 -31.12
N LYS A 920 13.16 23.36 -30.64
CA LYS A 920 14.36 22.58 -30.99
C LYS A 920 15.07 22.15 -29.73
N ARG A 921 15.71 20.98 -29.77
CA ARG A 921 16.48 20.44 -28.66
C ARG A 921 17.76 19.76 -29.15
N ALA A 922 18.84 19.94 -28.40
CA ALA A 922 20.04 19.15 -28.57
C ALA A 922 19.78 17.73 -28.07
N VAL A 923 20.02 16.73 -28.93
CA VAL A 923 19.87 15.32 -28.60
C VAL A 923 21.16 14.62 -28.98
N SER A 924 21.69 13.79 -28.09
CA SER A 924 22.79 12.89 -28.43
C SER A 924 22.46 11.45 -28.08
N VAL A 925 23.13 10.49 -28.73
CA VAL A 925 22.81 9.06 -28.59
C VAL A 925 24.02 8.28 -28.13
N ARG A 926 23.82 7.31 -27.23
CA ARG A 926 24.85 6.38 -26.77
C ARG A 926 24.33 4.95 -26.88
N PHE A 927 25.09 4.08 -27.56
CA PHE A 927 24.78 2.66 -27.69
C PHE A 927 25.61 1.83 -26.71
N HIS A 928 24.94 1.08 -25.84
CA HIS A 928 25.55 0.12 -24.91
C HIS A 928 25.40 -1.27 -25.48
N GLY A 929 26.48 -2.04 -25.57
CA GLY A 929 26.45 -3.35 -26.21
C GLY A 929 27.29 -4.40 -25.51
N PRO A 930 27.02 -5.69 -25.76
CA PRO A 930 27.56 -6.79 -24.95
C PRO A 930 29.07 -6.98 -25.10
N GLY A 931 29.66 -6.45 -26.17
CA GLY A 931 31.09 -6.60 -26.48
C GLY A 931 32.03 -5.73 -25.65
N ARG A 932 31.51 -4.74 -24.90
CA ARG A 932 32.34 -3.85 -24.06
C ARG A 932 31.51 -3.23 -22.93
N ALA A 933 31.92 -3.48 -21.69
CA ALA A 933 31.38 -2.80 -20.53
C ALA A 933 31.81 -1.32 -20.54
N VAL A 934 30.84 -0.42 -20.53
CA VAL A 934 31.04 1.04 -20.48
C VAL A 934 30.00 1.63 -19.53
N THR A 935 30.45 2.34 -18.50
CA THR A 935 29.57 3.10 -17.62
C THR A 935 28.73 4.11 -18.42
N PRO A 936 27.41 4.18 -18.20
CA PRO A 936 26.57 5.22 -18.76
C PRO A 936 27.10 6.63 -18.41
N ASP A 937 27.39 7.41 -19.46
CA ASP A 937 27.83 8.80 -19.34
C ASP A 937 26.66 9.72 -19.71
N PHE A 938 26.27 10.58 -18.76
CA PHE A 938 25.17 11.53 -18.91
C PHE A 938 25.54 12.81 -19.65
N GLY A 939 26.82 13.00 -19.99
CA GLY A 939 27.27 14.11 -20.84
C GLY A 939 26.83 13.92 -22.29
N GLU A 940 26.73 15.02 -23.03
CA GLU A 940 26.47 14.99 -24.47
C GLU A 940 27.54 14.16 -25.20
N ASN A 941 27.09 13.39 -26.19
CA ASN A 941 27.97 12.59 -27.04
C ASN A 941 28.18 13.27 -28.40
N ASP A 942 29.36 13.88 -28.59
CA ASP A 942 29.73 14.55 -29.84
C ASP A 942 29.68 13.64 -31.07
N GLU A 943 29.90 12.33 -30.90
CA GLU A 943 29.91 11.39 -32.03
C GLU A 943 28.52 11.23 -32.67
N TYR A 944 27.46 11.30 -31.87
CA TYR A 944 26.07 11.15 -32.28
C TYR A 944 25.23 12.33 -31.80
N SER A 945 25.73 13.55 -32.00
CA SER A 945 25.02 14.79 -31.65
C SER A 945 24.11 15.26 -32.79
N LEU A 946 22.88 15.65 -32.43
CA LEU A 946 21.78 16.00 -33.33
C LEU A 946 21.03 17.22 -32.78
N VAL A 947 20.35 17.94 -33.68
CA VAL A 947 19.32 18.92 -33.31
C VAL A 947 17.97 18.36 -33.74
N TYR A 948 17.13 18.03 -32.77
CA TYR A 948 15.78 17.58 -33.00
C TYR A 948 14.83 18.77 -33.02
N ASP A 949 14.11 18.97 -34.12
CA ASP A 949 13.14 20.07 -34.29
C ASP A 949 11.67 19.62 -34.28
N GLY A 950 11.43 18.33 -34.02
CA GLY A 950 10.12 17.69 -34.11
C GLY A 950 9.96 16.80 -35.34
N SER A 951 10.85 16.92 -36.33
CA SER A 951 10.88 16.04 -37.50
C SER A 951 11.59 14.72 -37.18
N PRO A 952 11.15 13.59 -37.77
CA PRO A 952 11.74 12.29 -37.48
C PRO A 952 13.20 12.20 -37.93
N LEU A 953 14.04 11.58 -37.10
CA LEU A 953 15.47 11.35 -37.34
C LEU A 953 15.81 9.87 -37.15
N THR A 954 16.86 9.40 -37.82
CA THR A 954 17.41 8.04 -37.64
C THR A 954 18.89 8.09 -37.32
N VAL A 955 19.32 7.27 -36.37
CA VAL A 955 20.71 7.15 -35.92
C VAL A 955 21.12 5.70 -36.00
N ARG A 956 22.12 5.40 -36.82
CA ARG A 956 22.65 4.05 -36.97
C ARG A 956 23.87 3.84 -36.08
N ARG A 957 23.88 2.76 -35.30
CA ARG A 957 25.04 2.30 -34.56
C ARG A 957 26.15 1.91 -35.55
N LYS A 958 27.33 2.51 -35.39
CA LYS A 958 28.51 2.19 -36.22
C LYS A 958 29.21 0.91 -35.79
#